data_AF-A0AAN6ZZN0-F1
#
_entry.id   AF-A0AAN6ZZN0-F1
#
_cell.length_a   1.000
_cell.length_b   1.000
_cell.length_c   1.000
_cell.angle_alpha   90.00
_cell.angle_beta   90.00
_cell.angle_gamma   90.00
#
_symmetry.space_group_name_H-M   'P 1'
#
loop_
_entity.id
_entity.type
_entity.pdbx_description
1 polymer ?
#
loop_
_entity_poly.entity_id
_entity_poly.type
_entity_poly.pdbx_seq_one_letter_code
_entity_poly.pdbx_strand_id
1 'polypeptide(L)'
;MAPAMHTTRPRARYSSLRAAARSLTSSIDRVIWVQTLKERFAELLPEKIEQIKALRKEHGSKVVDKVTLDQVYGGARGIKCLVWEGSVLDAEEGIRFRGKTIPECQELLPKAPGGKEPLPEGLFWLLLTGEVPTEQQVRELSADWAARSEIPKFVEELLDRCPTDLHPMAQLSMAVTALEQTSSFARAYAKGVHKRDYWGYTFEDSMDLIAKLPTIAARIYQNVFKGGKVVPAEKDKDYAYNFSNQLGFGNNADFIELMRLYLTIHTDHEGGNVSAHTTHLVGSALSSPFLSVAAGLNGLAGPLHGLANQEVLNWLTEMKKVIGDDLSDEAITKYLWDTLNAGRVVPGYGHAVLRKTDPRYSAQRKFAQEKMPADPMFQLVSQVYKIAPKVLTEHGKTKNPYPNVDAHSGVLLKYYGLDEANYYTVLFGVSRAIGVLPQLIIDLYQGLIPWAWIEASTKGAVLLFVASEAEYYARNAGASEFGGGIIGGVSGGLVQAYATMGFCTCMKTVEITKHKVAAAGQKIPGTWSTFMDIYRREGVRGINKGVNAVAIRQMTNWGSRFGLSRLAEQGIRKATNKEHGEKLSAFEKIMASAIGGGLSAWNQPIEVIRVEMQSKKDDPNRPKKMTVGNTFKYIYETNGVKGLYRGVAPRIGLGVWQTVCMVAMGDMAKTYVEQLTGEKVTAKH
;
A
#
# COMPACT_ATOMS: atom_id res chain seq x y z
N MET A 1 31.16 -65.32 57.86
CA MET A 1 30.58 -64.84 59.14
C MET A 1 31.72 -64.21 59.91
N ALA A 2 31.92 -62.89 59.90
CA ALA A 2 31.20 -61.80 60.59
C ALA A 2 32.24 -61.09 61.49
N PRO A 3 32.06 -59.86 61.99
CA PRO A 3 31.35 -58.68 61.49
C PRO A 3 32.24 -57.39 61.55
N ALA A 4 31.64 -56.24 61.24
CA ALA A 4 32.26 -54.92 61.08
C ALA A 4 32.56 -54.15 62.40
N MET A 5 33.57 -53.26 62.37
CA MET A 5 33.62 -52.00 63.13
C MET A 5 34.49 -50.95 62.41
N HIS A 6 34.08 -49.69 62.51
CA HIS A 6 34.50 -48.52 61.73
C HIS A 6 35.57 -47.66 62.43
N THR A 7 36.10 -46.67 61.69
CA THR A 7 36.94 -45.48 62.06
C THR A 7 38.46 -45.71 61.94
N THR A 8 39.32 -44.85 61.36
CA THR A 8 39.26 -43.44 60.90
C THR A 8 40.40 -43.18 59.87
N ARG A 9 40.28 -42.12 59.07
CA ARG A 9 41.07 -41.73 57.86
C ARG A 9 42.58 -41.47 58.09
N PRO A 10 43.37 -41.36 57.00
CA PRO A 10 43.81 -40.00 56.62
C PRO A 10 43.67 -39.63 55.13
N ARG A 11 43.55 -38.32 54.90
CA ARG A 11 43.49 -37.59 53.63
C ARG A 11 44.88 -37.50 52.97
N ALA A 12 44.94 -37.62 51.64
CA ALA A 12 45.52 -36.61 50.72
C ALA A 12 45.62 -37.15 49.28
N ARG A 13 45.19 -36.33 48.30
CA ARG A 13 45.30 -36.41 46.81
C ARG A 13 43.94 -36.37 46.09
N TYR A 14 43.20 -35.27 46.23
CA TYR A 14 42.05 -34.94 45.37
C TYR A 14 41.92 -33.41 45.16
N SER A 15 43.02 -32.69 44.96
CA SER A 15 43.01 -31.24 44.69
C SER A 15 43.44 -30.85 43.27
N SER A 16 44.04 -31.73 42.46
CA SER A 16 44.50 -31.39 41.11
C SER A 16 43.48 -31.69 39.99
N LEU A 17 42.50 -32.56 40.21
CA LEU A 17 41.50 -32.92 39.18
C LEU A 17 40.29 -31.96 39.12
N ARG A 18 40.02 -31.18 40.18
CA ARG A 18 38.92 -30.20 40.18
C ARG A 18 39.27 -28.85 39.53
N ALA A 19 40.56 -28.53 39.40
CA ALA A 19 41.00 -27.30 38.73
C ALA A 19 40.93 -27.45 37.20
N ALA A 20 41.36 -28.60 36.66
CA ALA A 20 41.28 -28.90 35.23
C ALA A 20 39.82 -29.03 34.74
N ALA A 21 38.94 -29.64 35.54
CA ALA A 21 37.53 -29.76 35.19
C ALA A 21 36.76 -28.42 35.26
N ARG A 22 37.22 -27.43 36.03
CA ARG A 22 36.62 -26.07 36.07
C ARG A 22 37.11 -25.16 34.95
N SER A 23 38.29 -25.43 34.39
CA SER A 23 38.83 -24.70 33.23
C SER A 23 38.26 -25.18 31.89
N LEU A 24 37.71 -26.39 31.84
CA LEU A 24 37.07 -26.96 30.64
C LEU A 24 35.55 -26.74 30.58
N THR A 25 34.95 -26.16 31.62
CA THR A 25 33.52 -25.80 31.67
C THR A 25 33.27 -24.30 31.60
N SER A 26 34.31 -23.47 31.42
CA SER A 26 34.17 -22.01 31.24
C SER A 26 34.23 -21.56 29.77
N SER A 27 34.25 -22.50 28.83
CA SER A 27 34.19 -22.25 27.39
C SER A 27 32.97 -22.94 26.77
N ILE A 28 31.83 -22.93 27.48
CA ILE A 28 30.55 -23.01 26.78
C ILE A 28 30.44 -21.68 26.06
N ASP A 29 30.65 -21.72 24.75
CA ASP A 29 30.35 -20.63 23.85
C ASP A 29 29.06 -19.96 24.31
N ARG A 30 29.15 -18.70 24.75
CA ARG A 30 27.97 -17.84 24.71
C ARG A 30 27.61 -17.81 23.23
N VAL A 31 26.68 -18.65 22.82
CA VAL A 31 25.92 -18.44 21.59
C VAL A 31 25.31 -17.06 21.79
N ILE A 32 25.96 -16.04 21.22
CA ILE A 32 25.43 -14.69 21.19
C ILE A 32 24.20 -14.84 20.33
N TRP A 33 23.04 -14.89 20.97
CA TRP A 33 21.77 -14.89 20.26
C TRP A 33 21.65 -13.50 19.64
N VAL A 34 21.97 -13.40 18.35
CA VAL A 34 21.74 -12.19 17.59
C VAL A 34 20.28 -12.18 17.19
N GLN A 35 19.60 -11.13 17.59
CA GLN A 35 18.18 -10.96 17.30
C GLN A 35 17.97 -10.81 15.79
N THR A 36 17.07 -11.63 15.23
CA THR A 36 16.77 -11.57 13.80
C THR A 36 16.03 -10.27 13.44
N LEU A 37 16.11 -9.86 12.16
CA LEU A 37 15.38 -8.69 11.66
C LEU A 37 13.87 -8.79 11.94
N LYS A 38 13.29 -9.99 11.79
CA LYS A 38 11.86 -10.22 12.01
C LYS A 38 11.47 -10.02 13.47
N GLU A 39 12.29 -10.53 14.39
CA GLU A 39 12.08 -10.36 15.83
C GLU A 39 12.22 -8.90 16.24
N ARG A 40 13.27 -8.21 15.77
CA ARG A 40 13.47 -6.79 16.05
C ARG A 40 12.30 -5.95 15.55
N PHE A 41 11.85 -6.20 14.31
CA PHE A 41 10.69 -5.50 13.76
C PHE A 41 9.40 -5.80 14.55
N ALA A 42 9.20 -7.04 15.00
CA ALA A 42 8.05 -7.43 15.82
C ALA A 42 8.01 -6.68 17.17
N GLU A 43 9.16 -6.38 17.77
CA GLU A 43 9.27 -5.59 19.01
C GLU A 43 8.93 -4.12 18.80
N LEU A 44 9.37 -3.53 17.68
CA LEU A 44 9.13 -2.13 17.35
C LEU A 44 7.68 -1.88 16.92
N LEU A 45 7.04 -2.89 16.34
CA LEU A 45 5.72 -2.75 15.72
C LEU A 45 4.66 -2.22 16.70
N PRO A 46 4.43 -2.80 17.91
CA PRO A 46 3.45 -2.33 18.89
C PRO A 46 3.53 -0.84 19.23
N GLU A 47 4.72 -0.28 19.36
CA GLU A 47 4.89 1.14 19.66
C GLU A 47 4.41 2.00 18.48
N LYS A 48 4.81 1.64 17.26
CA LYS A 48 4.39 2.34 16.04
C LYS A 48 2.88 2.29 15.85
N ILE A 49 2.22 1.18 16.25
CA ILE A 49 0.76 1.07 16.28
C ILE A 49 0.13 2.19 17.10
N GLU A 50 0.59 2.32 18.35
CA GLU A 50 0.00 3.25 19.30
C GLU A 50 0.31 4.69 18.92
N GLN A 51 1.49 4.97 18.37
CA GLN A 51 1.82 6.27 17.79
C GLN A 51 0.84 6.67 16.66
N ILE A 52 0.58 5.78 15.70
CA ILE A 52 -0.36 6.07 14.60
C ILE A 52 -1.80 6.22 15.11
N LYS A 53 -2.23 5.36 16.05
CA LYS A 53 -3.56 5.47 16.67
C LYS A 53 -3.72 6.79 17.42
N ALA A 54 -2.72 7.20 18.19
CA ALA A 54 -2.71 8.47 18.91
C ALA A 54 -2.80 9.65 17.94
N LEU A 55 -1.96 9.65 16.90
CA LEU A 55 -1.96 10.69 15.87
C LEU A 55 -3.32 10.82 15.18
N ARG A 56 -3.94 9.70 14.81
CA ARG A 56 -5.29 9.71 14.18
C ARG A 56 -6.39 10.10 15.16
N LYS A 57 -6.26 9.75 16.43
CA LYS A 57 -7.22 10.15 17.48
C LYS A 57 -7.17 11.66 17.73
N GLU A 58 -5.97 12.24 17.76
CA GLU A 58 -5.76 13.65 18.06
C GLU A 58 -5.99 14.55 16.83
N HIS A 59 -5.63 14.08 15.63
CA HIS A 59 -5.57 14.90 14.43
C HIS A 59 -6.28 14.31 13.20
N GLY A 60 -7.08 13.25 13.36
CA GLY A 60 -7.69 12.54 12.23
C GLY A 60 -8.62 13.36 11.33
N SER A 61 -9.14 14.49 11.82
CA SER A 61 -9.95 15.45 11.04
C SER A 61 -9.18 16.69 10.58
N LYS A 62 -7.86 16.76 10.82
CA LYS A 62 -7.03 17.89 10.40
C LYS A 62 -6.95 17.91 8.87
N VAL A 63 -7.31 19.05 8.28
CA VAL A 63 -7.13 19.27 6.84
C VAL A 63 -5.63 19.35 6.55
N VAL A 64 -5.11 18.40 5.76
CA VAL A 64 -3.69 18.32 5.40
C VAL A 64 -3.37 18.98 4.06
N ASP A 65 -4.40 19.18 3.22
CA ASP A 65 -4.28 19.80 1.91
C ASP A 65 -5.64 20.33 1.39
N LYS A 66 -5.61 21.23 0.39
CA LYS A 66 -6.80 21.68 -0.35
C LYS A 66 -6.61 21.31 -1.82
N VAL A 67 -7.59 20.63 -2.42
CA VAL A 67 -7.51 20.13 -3.80
C VAL A 67 -8.23 21.07 -4.75
N THR A 68 -7.56 21.47 -5.84
CA THR A 68 -8.15 22.24 -6.95
C THR A 68 -8.48 21.33 -8.14
N LEU A 69 -9.30 21.83 -9.07
CA LEU A 69 -9.66 21.09 -10.29
C LEU A 69 -8.44 20.76 -11.17
N ASP A 70 -7.50 21.70 -11.31
CA ASP A 70 -6.27 21.49 -12.09
C ASP A 70 -5.41 20.36 -11.51
N GLN A 71 -5.39 20.19 -10.19
CA GLN A 71 -4.66 19.09 -9.58
C GLN A 71 -5.33 17.73 -9.84
N VAL A 72 -6.66 17.69 -9.98
CA VAL A 72 -7.39 16.47 -10.35
C VAL A 72 -7.04 16.05 -11.79
N TYR A 73 -7.14 16.96 -12.76
CA TYR A 73 -6.75 16.69 -14.15
C TYR A 73 -5.25 16.48 -14.33
N GLY A 74 -4.43 17.16 -13.51
CA GLY A 74 -2.98 17.09 -13.51
C GLY A 74 -2.38 15.86 -12.84
N GLY A 75 -3.19 14.82 -12.54
CA GLY A 75 -2.71 13.57 -11.95
C GLY A 75 -2.27 13.70 -10.50
N ALA A 76 -3.05 14.41 -9.69
CA ALA A 76 -2.78 14.67 -8.27
C ALA A 76 -1.48 15.46 -8.01
N ARG A 77 -1.04 16.28 -8.97
CA ARG A 77 0.18 17.09 -8.85
C ARG A 77 0.12 17.99 -7.61
N GLY A 78 1.07 17.80 -6.70
CA GLY A 78 1.18 18.57 -5.46
C GLY A 78 0.12 18.25 -4.41
N ILE A 79 -0.70 17.21 -4.58
CA ILE A 79 -1.65 16.74 -3.57
C ILE A 79 -0.96 15.74 -2.64
N LYS A 80 -1.05 15.98 -1.33
CA LYS A 80 -0.67 14.97 -0.31
C LYS A 80 -1.71 13.84 -0.27
N CYS A 81 -1.41 12.71 -0.93
CA CYS A 81 -2.38 11.65 -1.18
C CYS A 81 -2.14 10.33 -0.41
N LEU A 82 -0.95 10.09 0.12
CA LEU A 82 -0.59 8.83 0.79
C LEU A 82 0.45 9.03 1.88
N VAL A 83 0.57 8.04 2.77
CA VAL A 83 1.60 7.98 3.81
C VAL A 83 2.71 7.05 3.33
N TRP A 84 3.95 7.53 3.37
CA TRP A 84 5.14 6.76 3.08
C TRP A 84 6.17 7.03 4.18
N GLU A 85 6.65 5.98 4.83
CA GLU A 85 7.41 6.03 6.08
C GLU A 85 8.91 5.85 5.87
N GLY A 86 9.31 5.15 4.80
CA GLY A 86 10.71 4.77 4.53
C GLY A 86 11.59 5.97 4.14
N SER A 87 11.05 6.88 3.33
CA SER A 87 11.80 8.03 2.83
C SER A 87 10.96 9.28 2.60
N VAL A 88 11.61 10.44 2.68
CA VAL A 88 11.02 11.77 2.46
C VAL A 88 12.05 12.66 1.75
N LEU A 89 11.62 13.41 0.75
CA LEU A 89 12.45 14.35 0.01
C LEU A 89 12.57 15.68 0.76
N ASP A 90 13.79 16.04 1.15
CA ASP A 90 14.16 17.38 1.59
C ASP A 90 14.53 18.24 0.37
N ALA A 91 13.97 19.45 0.27
CA ALA A 91 14.19 20.32 -0.89
C ALA A 91 15.64 20.81 -1.01
N GLU A 92 16.39 20.83 0.10
CA GLU A 92 17.78 21.32 0.16
C GLU A 92 18.79 20.19 0.23
N GLU A 93 18.50 19.15 1.01
CA GLU A 93 19.43 18.05 1.30
C GLU A 93 19.14 16.77 0.48
N GLY A 94 18.07 16.77 -0.31
CA GLY A 94 17.67 15.62 -1.13
C GLY A 94 16.94 14.53 -0.37
N ILE A 95 16.91 13.33 -0.94
CA ILE A 95 16.15 12.21 -0.37
C ILE A 95 16.77 11.78 0.96
N ARG A 96 15.92 11.58 1.97
CA ARG A 96 16.31 11.04 3.28
C ARG A 96 15.72 9.66 3.49
N PHE A 97 16.53 8.70 3.93
CA PHE A 97 16.09 7.37 4.35
C PHE A 97 15.94 7.34 5.87
N ARG A 98 14.70 7.27 6.36
CA ARG A 98 14.39 7.38 7.79
C ARG A 98 15.09 8.56 8.48
N GLY A 99 15.07 9.72 7.80
CA GLY A 99 15.67 10.98 8.26
C GLY A 99 17.14 11.16 7.91
N LYS A 100 17.86 10.12 7.47
CA LYS A 100 19.28 10.18 7.11
C LYS A 100 19.49 10.55 5.67
N THR A 101 20.36 11.52 5.41
CA THR A 101 20.83 11.91 4.08
C THR A 101 21.69 10.80 3.44
N ILE A 102 21.90 10.86 2.13
CA ILE A 102 22.79 9.91 1.43
C ILE A 102 24.21 9.91 2.02
N PRO A 103 24.87 11.05 2.32
CA PRO A 103 26.18 11.04 2.96
C PRO A 103 26.18 10.38 4.35
N GLU A 104 25.17 10.65 5.18
CA GLU A 104 25.03 9.99 6.49
C GLU A 104 24.84 8.47 6.32
N CYS A 105 24.09 8.02 5.31
CA CYS A 105 23.96 6.60 5.00
C CYS A 105 25.30 5.98 4.55
N GLN A 106 26.08 6.67 3.71
CA GLN A 106 27.41 6.20 3.30
C GLN A 106 28.38 6.10 4.49
N GLU A 107 28.26 7.00 5.48
CA GLU A 107 29.07 6.96 6.69
C GLU A 107 28.63 5.82 7.62
N LEU A 108 27.34 5.78 7.97
CA LEU A 108 26.81 4.97 9.07
C LEU A 108 26.49 3.52 8.69
N LEU A 109 26.12 3.24 7.44
CA LEU A 109 25.73 1.88 7.07
C LEU A 109 26.97 0.97 6.93
N PRO A 110 26.86 -0.30 7.39
CA PRO A 110 27.91 -1.29 7.21
C PRO A 110 28.30 -1.48 5.74
N LYS A 111 29.58 -1.79 5.53
CA LYS A 111 30.22 -1.99 4.23
C LYS A 111 30.73 -3.42 4.15
N ALA A 112 30.99 -3.91 2.95
CA ALA A 112 31.66 -5.19 2.80
C ALA A 112 33.08 -5.15 3.38
N PRO A 113 33.65 -6.27 3.83
CA PRO A 113 35.05 -6.33 4.26
C PRO A 113 35.99 -5.80 3.15
N GLY A 114 36.72 -4.72 3.47
CA GLY A 114 37.60 -4.03 2.50
C GLY A 114 36.89 -3.16 1.45
N GLY A 115 35.55 -3.10 1.48
CA GLY A 115 34.74 -2.21 0.66
C GLY A 115 34.59 -0.81 1.27
N LYS A 116 34.19 0.14 0.44
CA LYS A 116 33.93 1.54 0.79
C LYS A 116 32.45 1.90 0.68
N GLU A 117 31.69 1.21 -0.16
CA GLU A 117 30.29 1.53 -0.41
C GLU A 117 29.33 0.80 0.55
N PRO A 118 28.22 1.46 0.95
CA PRO A 118 27.25 0.88 1.87
C PRO A 118 26.55 -0.34 1.26
N LEU A 119 26.25 -1.32 2.11
CA LEU A 119 25.54 -2.53 1.70
C LEU A 119 24.01 -2.29 1.63
N PRO A 120 23.32 -2.73 0.55
CA PRO A 120 21.87 -2.56 0.40
C PRO A 120 21.06 -3.30 1.49
N GLU A 121 21.59 -4.38 2.04
CA GLU A 121 21.10 -5.08 3.24
C GLU A 121 20.93 -4.11 4.41
N GLY A 122 21.96 -3.27 4.64
CA GLY A 122 21.95 -2.29 5.71
C GLY A 122 20.88 -1.23 5.51
N LEU A 123 20.65 -0.83 4.27
CA LEU A 123 19.58 0.10 3.93
C LEU A 123 18.20 -0.53 4.10
N PHE A 124 17.99 -1.80 3.72
CA PHE A 124 16.73 -2.50 3.97
C PHE A 124 16.39 -2.54 5.46
N TRP A 125 17.38 -2.87 6.30
CA TRP A 125 17.23 -2.85 7.75
C TRP A 125 16.81 -1.48 8.25
N LEU A 126 17.50 -0.42 7.80
CA LEU A 126 17.17 0.96 8.15
C LEU A 126 15.74 1.30 7.74
N LEU A 127 15.34 1.01 6.50
CA LEU A 127 14.00 1.34 6.00
C LEU A 127 12.90 0.61 6.77
N LEU A 128 13.10 -0.66 7.15
CA LEU A 128 12.11 -1.44 7.88
C LEU A 128 12.02 -1.03 9.36
N THR A 129 13.16 -0.86 10.03
CA THR A 129 13.22 -0.67 11.50
C THR A 129 13.34 0.79 11.95
N GLY A 130 13.90 1.66 11.10
CA GLY A 130 14.33 3.01 11.50
C GLY A 130 15.70 3.06 12.17
N GLU A 131 16.37 1.91 12.35
CA GLU A 131 17.63 1.79 13.09
C GLU A 131 18.81 1.50 12.15
N VAL A 132 20.01 1.99 12.50
CA VAL A 132 21.23 1.62 11.77
C VAL A 132 21.66 0.23 12.25
N PRO A 133 21.80 -0.76 11.36
CA PRO A 133 22.22 -2.10 11.76
C PRO A 133 23.71 -2.15 12.11
N THR A 134 24.04 -3.10 12.97
CA THR A 134 25.42 -3.54 13.21
C THR A 134 25.96 -4.37 12.02
N GLU A 135 27.28 -4.52 11.93
CA GLU A 135 27.88 -5.39 10.91
C GLU A 135 27.37 -6.83 10.99
N GLN A 136 27.17 -7.36 12.20
CA GLN A 136 26.71 -8.73 12.39
C GLN A 136 25.28 -8.92 11.86
N GLN A 137 24.39 -7.97 12.13
CA GLN A 137 23.03 -7.98 11.59
C GLN A 137 23.00 -7.93 10.06
N VAL A 138 23.90 -7.15 9.45
CA VAL A 138 24.03 -7.11 7.99
C VAL A 138 24.57 -8.42 7.42
N ARG A 139 25.56 -9.05 8.08
CA ARG A 139 26.08 -10.37 7.66
C ARG A 139 25.00 -11.45 7.73
N GLU A 140 24.20 -11.47 8.80
CA GLU A 140 23.10 -12.42 8.95
C GLU A 140 22.00 -12.21 7.91
N LEU A 141 21.66 -10.95 7.62
CA LEU A 141 20.71 -10.62 6.55
C LEU A 141 21.24 -11.04 5.17
N SER A 142 22.54 -10.84 4.91
CA SER A 142 23.19 -11.29 3.68
C SER A 142 23.08 -12.81 3.52
N ALA A 143 23.37 -13.55 4.59
CA ALA A 143 23.27 -15.01 4.61
C ALA A 143 21.83 -15.50 4.44
N ASP A 144 20.85 -14.84 5.06
CA ASP A 144 19.42 -15.18 4.92
C ASP A 144 18.94 -14.96 3.48
N TRP A 145 19.30 -13.83 2.84
CA TRP A 145 18.99 -13.60 1.44
C TRP A 145 19.68 -14.59 0.51
N ALA A 146 20.96 -14.90 0.73
CA ALA A 146 21.65 -15.91 -0.06
C ALA A 146 20.97 -17.29 0.06
N ALA A 147 20.51 -17.67 1.26
CA ALA A 147 19.79 -18.92 1.50
C ALA A 147 18.40 -18.99 0.82
N ARG A 148 17.77 -17.84 0.57
CA ARG A 148 16.43 -17.73 -0.05
C ARG A 148 16.46 -17.50 -1.58
N SER A 149 17.66 -17.42 -2.16
CA SER A 149 17.89 -16.94 -3.54
C SER A 149 17.55 -17.93 -4.65
N GLU A 150 17.33 -19.21 -4.31
CA GLU A 150 16.93 -20.23 -5.28
C GLU A 150 15.53 -19.93 -5.84
N ILE A 151 15.41 -20.01 -7.17
CA ILE A 151 14.13 -19.81 -7.87
C ILE A 151 13.51 -21.16 -8.24
N PRO A 152 12.18 -21.29 -8.24
CA PRO A 152 11.54 -22.52 -8.65
C PRO A 152 11.85 -22.87 -10.11
N LYS A 153 12.06 -24.16 -10.40
CA LYS A 153 12.37 -24.66 -11.74
C LYS A 153 11.42 -24.17 -12.83
N PHE A 154 10.12 -24.06 -12.54
CA PHE A 154 9.15 -23.58 -13.54
C PHE A 154 9.36 -22.10 -13.91
N VAL A 155 9.92 -21.27 -13.01
CA VAL A 155 10.25 -19.87 -13.28
C VAL A 155 11.52 -19.79 -14.13
N GLU A 156 12.49 -20.67 -13.88
CA GLU A 156 13.66 -20.84 -14.76
C GLU A 156 13.24 -21.19 -16.18
N GLU A 157 12.44 -22.25 -16.34
CA GLU A 157 11.95 -22.71 -17.64
C GLU A 157 11.09 -21.65 -18.35
N LEU A 158 10.36 -20.82 -17.58
CA LEU A 158 9.59 -19.70 -18.12
C LEU A 158 10.50 -18.62 -18.72
N LEU A 159 11.57 -18.24 -18.02
CA LEU A 159 12.55 -17.25 -18.48
C LEU A 159 13.38 -17.76 -19.66
N ASP A 160 13.77 -19.03 -19.64
CA ASP A 160 14.59 -19.64 -20.71
C ASP A 160 13.82 -19.78 -22.03
N ARG A 161 12.49 -19.75 -21.97
CA ARG A 161 11.61 -19.84 -23.15
C ARG A 161 11.16 -18.46 -23.66
N CYS A 162 11.50 -17.37 -22.99
CA CYS A 162 11.22 -16.04 -23.52
C CYS A 162 11.98 -15.82 -24.84
N PRO A 163 11.34 -15.23 -25.86
CA PRO A 163 12.08 -14.82 -27.03
C PRO A 163 13.02 -13.67 -26.66
N THR A 164 14.18 -13.61 -27.31
CA THR A 164 15.25 -12.64 -26.96
C THR A 164 14.86 -11.19 -27.26
N ASP A 165 13.83 -10.95 -28.07
CA ASP A 165 13.28 -9.64 -28.39
C ASP A 165 12.19 -9.17 -27.41
N LEU A 166 11.74 -10.03 -26.47
CA LEU A 166 10.84 -9.61 -25.40
C LEU A 166 11.59 -8.70 -24.42
N HIS A 167 11.06 -7.49 -24.21
CA HIS A 167 11.71 -6.46 -23.38
C HIS A 167 12.08 -6.99 -21.97
N PRO A 168 13.31 -6.75 -21.46
CA PRO A 168 13.77 -7.30 -20.18
C PRO A 168 12.84 -7.01 -18.99
N MET A 169 12.26 -5.81 -18.91
CA MET A 169 11.26 -5.48 -17.87
C MET A 169 9.98 -6.32 -17.94
N ALA A 170 9.54 -6.72 -19.14
CA ALA A 170 8.38 -7.60 -19.28
C ALA A 170 8.71 -9.01 -18.79
N GLN A 171 9.91 -9.51 -19.08
CA GLN A 171 10.40 -10.79 -18.56
C GLN A 171 10.50 -10.76 -17.02
N LEU A 172 11.03 -9.68 -16.45
CA LEU A 172 11.15 -9.48 -15.01
C LEU A 172 9.77 -9.50 -14.33
N SER A 173 8.83 -8.69 -14.82
CA SER A 173 7.47 -8.61 -14.28
C SER A 173 6.74 -9.97 -14.37
N MET A 174 6.90 -10.67 -15.49
CA MET A 174 6.34 -12.01 -15.69
C MET A 174 6.91 -13.03 -14.68
N ALA A 175 8.23 -13.06 -14.49
CA ALA A 175 8.86 -13.98 -13.54
C ALA A 175 8.47 -13.66 -12.10
N VAL A 176 8.42 -12.38 -11.71
CA VAL A 176 7.97 -11.96 -10.38
C VAL A 176 6.49 -12.33 -10.17
N THR A 177 5.64 -12.18 -11.19
CA THR A 177 4.24 -12.65 -11.13
C THR A 177 4.17 -14.17 -10.95
N ALA A 178 5.02 -14.92 -11.65
CA ALA A 178 5.05 -16.38 -11.57
C ALA A 178 5.43 -16.90 -10.17
N LEU A 179 6.22 -16.14 -9.40
CA LEU A 179 6.54 -16.46 -8.01
C LEU A 179 5.33 -16.44 -7.07
N GLU A 180 4.18 -15.90 -7.48
CA GLU A 180 2.94 -15.92 -6.69
C GLU A 180 2.54 -17.34 -6.24
N GLN A 181 2.87 -18.36 -7.04
CA GLN A 181 2.66 -19.77 -6.67
C GLN A 181 3.31 -20.12 -5.32
N THR A 182 4.42 -19.45 -4.98
CA THR A 182 5.17 -19.65 -3.75
C THR A 182 4.74 -18.75 -2.60
N SER A 183 3.81 -17.81 -2.80
CA SER A 183 3.37 -16.84 -1.77
C SER A 183 2.82 -17.52 -0.50
N SER A 184 3.51 -17.27 0.62
CA SER A 184 3.06 -17.66 1.95
C SER A 184 1.89 -16.80 2.42
N PHE A 185 1.88 -15.51 2.08
CA PHE A 185 0.80 -14.59 2.42
C PHE A 185 -0.52 -14.99 1.76
N ALA A 186 -0.53 -15.24 0.45
CA ALA A 186 -1.73 -15.66 -0.27
C ALA A 186 -2.31 -16.96 0.30
N ARG A 187 -1.45 -17.94 0.61
CA ARG A 187 -1.86 -19.20 1.26
C ARG A 187 -2.41 -18.99 2.67
N ALA A 188 -1.77 -18.15 3.48
CA ALA A 188 -2.21 -17.86 4.84
C ALA A 188 -3.54 -17.08 4.86
N TYR A 189 -3.69 -16.11 3.98
CA TYR A 189 -4.92 -15.35 3.78
C TYR A 189 -6.08 -16.26 3.39
N ALA A 190 -5.88 -17.17 2.41
CA ALA A 190 -6.88 -18.14 1.99
C ALA A 190 -7.32 -19.09 3.13
N LYS A 191 -6.42 -19.36 4.09
CA LYS A 191 -6.71 -20.15 5.30
C LYS A 191 -7.38 -19.34 6.41
N GLY A 192 -7.58 -18.03 6.23
CA GLY A 192 -8.24 -17.16 7.20
C GLY A 192 -7.36 -16.74 8.37
N VAL A 193 -6.06 -16.52 8.13
CA VAL A 193 -5.15 -15.96 9.13
C VAL A 193 -5.68 -14.62 9.68
N HIS A 194 -5.43 -14.35 10.96
CA HIS A 194 -5.91 -13.13 11.58
C HIS A 194 -5.17 -11.89 11.04
N LYS A 195 -5.88 -10.77 10.88
CA LYS A 195 -5.33 -9.51 10.32
C LYS A 195 -4.03 -9.05 10.98
N ARG A 196 -3.92 -9.20 12.31
CA ARG A 196 -2.73 -8.82 13.08
C ARG A 196 -1.45 -9.56 12.65
N ASP A 197 -1.60 -10.70 12.00
CA ASP A 197 -0.49 -11.58 11.61
C ASP A 197 -0.14 -11.42 10.11
N TYR A 198 -0.86 -10.58 9.35
CA TYR A 198 -0.62 -10.34 7.92
C TYR A 198 0.81 -9.89 7.63
N TRP A 199 1.33 -8.97 8.43
CA TRP A 199 2.69 -8.44 8.27
C TRP A 199 3.73 -9.55 8.32
N GLY A 200 3.51 -10.59 9.14
CA GLY A 200 4.49 -11.67 9.35
C GLY A 200 4.68 -12.57 8.12
N TYR A 201 3.62 -12.77 7.34
CA TYR A 201 3.68 -13.50 6.06
C TYR A 201 4.08 -12.57 4.91
N THR A 202 3.67 -11.30 4.96
CA THR A 202 4.15 -10.28 4.02
C THR A 202 5.67 -10.14 4.12
N PHE A 203 6.22 -10.15 5.35
CA PHE A 203 7.65 -10.12 5.61
C PHE A 203 8.36 -11.30 4.94
N GLU A 204 7.87 -12.54 5.09
CA GLU A 204 8.48 -13.70 4.45
C GLU A 204 8.47 -13.59 2.92
N ASP A 205 7.32 -13.23 2.34
CA ASP A 205 7.20 -13.07 0.88
C ASP A 205 8.09 -11.93 0.35
N SER A 206 8.23 -10.83 1.11
CA SER A 206 9.13 -9.73 0.78
C SER A 206 10.61 -10.15 0.81
N MET A 207 11.03 -10.87 1.85
CA MET A 207 12.40 -11.39 1.98
C MET A 207 12.72 -12.38 0.86
N ASP A 208 11.77 -13.28 0.58
CA ASP A 208 11.87 -14.26 -0.50
C ASP A 208 11.94 -13.61 -1.88
N LEU A 209 11.18 -12.55 -2.12
CA LEU A 209 11.22 -11.81 -3.38
C LEU A 209 12.55 -11.10 -3.55
N ILE A 210 13.01 -10.33 -2.55
CA ILE A 210 14.31 -9.64 -2.62
C ILE A 210 15.41 -10.63 -2.93
N ALA A 211 15.50 -11.72 -2.17
CA ALA A 211 16.52 -12.76 -2.36
C ALA A 211 16.55 -13.36 -3.79
N LYS A 212 15.39 -13.51 -4.44
CA LYS A 212 15.26 -14.14 -5.77
C LYS A 212 15.49 -13.17 -6.93
N LEU A 213 15.35 -11.85 -6.71
CA LEU A 213 15.44 -10.85 -7.76
C LEU A 213 16.79 -10.83 -8.50
N PRO A 214 17.96 -10.95 -7.83
CA PRO A 214 19.25 -11.03 -8.52
C PRO A 214 19.34 -12.20 -9.49
N THR A 215 18.94 -13.40 -9.06
CA THR A 215 18.96 -14.60 -9.90
C THR A 215 18.04 -14.43 -11.11
N ILE A 216 16.84 -13.88 -10.93
CA ILE A 216 15.89 -13.61 -12.03
C ILE A 216 16.47 -12.59 -13.01
N ALA A 217 16.92 -11.45 -12.50
CA ALA A 217 17.45 -10.35 -13.28
C ALA A 217 18.68 -10.80 -14.07
N ALA A 218 19.64 -11.45 -13.41
CA ALA A 218 20.84 -11.97 -14.05
C ALA A 218 20.50 -13.03 -15.11
N ARG A 219 19.53 -13.92 -14.87
CA ARG A 219 19.08 -14.87 -15.91
C ARG A 219 18.52 -14.15 -17.14
N ILE A 220 17.73 -13.10 -16.96
CA ILE A 220 17.25 -12.27 -18.07
C ILE A 220 18.44 -11.66 -18.83
N TYR A 221 19.40 -11.07 -18.12
CA TYR A 221 20.60 -10.50 -18.74
C TYR A 221 21.38 -11.55 -19.55
N GLN A 222 21.63 -12.71 -18.96
CA GLN A 222 22.36 -13.80 -19.59
C GLN A 222 21.61 -14.34 -20.81
N ASN A 223 20.30 -14.59 -20.70
CA ASN A 223 19.48 -15.14 -21.79
C ASN A 223 19.40 -14.17 -22.98
N VAL A 224 19.25 -12.87 -22.71
CA VAL A 224 19.08 -11.86 -23.76
C VAL A 224 20.41 -11.45 -24.39
N PHE A 225 21.50 -11.37 -23.61
CA PHE A 225 22.74 -10.71 -24.07
C PHE A 225 24.01 -11.57 -24.05
N LYS A 226 24.15 -12.59 -23.19
CA LYS A 226 25.45 -13.23 -22.91
C LYS A 226 25.50 -14.77 -23.01
N GLY A 227 24.41 -15.46 -23.38
CA GLY A 227 24.39 -16.90 -23.68
C GLY A 227 23.77 -17.83 -22.61
N GLY A 228 23.01 -17.27 -21.66
CA GLY A 228 21.96 -17.95 -20.90
C GLY A 228 22.36 -18.81 -19.70
N LYS A 229 23.58 -18.66 -19.15
CA LYS A 229 24.01 -19.39 -17.94
C LYS A 229 24.18 -18.45 -16.77
N VAL A 230 23.60 -18.80 -15.63
CA VAL A 230 23.74 -18.07 -14.36
C VAL A 230 24.47 -18.95 -13.36
N VAL A 231 25.49 -18.40 -12.70
CA VAL A 231 26.18 -19.10 -11.61
C VAL A 231 25.31 -19.11 -10.33
N PRO A 232 25.42 -20.13 -9.47
CA PRO A 232 24.72 -20.13 -8.18
C PRO A 232 25.16 -18.96 -7.29
N ALA A 233 24.26 -18.48 -6.43
CA ALA A 233 24.62 -17.51 -5.41
C ALA A 233 25.56 -18.14 -4.36
N GLU A 234 26.57 -17.39 -3.94
CA GLU A 234 27.52 -17.74 -2.90
C GLU A 234 26.97 -17.34 -1.53
N LYS A 235 26.95 -18.28 -0.59
CA LYS A 235 26.28 -18.13 0.71
C LYS A 235 27.01 -17.20 1.69
N ASP A 236 28.31 -17.03 1.50
CA ASP A 236 29.19 -16.19 2.33
C ASP A 236 29.39 -14.77 1.76
N LYS A 237 28.67 -14.43 0.68
CA LYS A 237 28.79 -13.15 -0.03
C LYS A 237 27.54 -12.28 0.14
N ASP A 238 27.74 -10.97 0.05
CA ASP A 238 26.65 -9.99 0.06
C ASP A 238 25.81 -10.03 -1.22
N TYR A 239 24.64 -9.42 -1.14
CA TYR A 239 23.62 -9.35 -2.17
C TYR A 239 24.14 -8.73 -3.47
N ALA A 240 24.86 -7.62 -3.37
CA ALA A 240 25.40 -6.92 -4.53
C ALA A 240 26.55 -7.70 -5.19
N TYR A 241 27.42 -8.36 -4.40
CA TYR A 241 28.41 -9.29 -4.94
C TYR A 241 27.74 -10.41 -5.74
N ASN A 242 26.75 -11.10 -5.14
CA ASN A 242 26.06 -12.20 -5.80
C ASN A 242 25.40 -11.76 -7.10
N PHE A 243 24.74 -10.59 -7.10
CA PHE A 243 24.15 -10.06 -8.31
C PHE A 243 25.20 -9.77 -9.41
N SER A 244 26.29 -9.09 -9.05
CA SER A 244 27.39 -8.81 -9.98
C SER A 244 28.04 -10.09 -10.51
N ASN A 245 28.23 -11.10 -9.66
CA ASN A 245 28.78 -12.40 -10.06
C ASN A 245 27.88 -13.11 -11.07
N GLN A 246 26.58 -13.15 -10.79
CA GLN A 246 25.57 -13.74 -11.68
C GLN A 246 25.44 -13.01 -13.02
N LEU A 247 25.67 -11.69 -13.05
CA LEU A 247 25.76 -10.90 -14.28
C LEU A 247 27.04 -11.14 -15.08
N GLY A 248 28.05 -11.81 -14.51
CA GLY A 248 29.35 -12.09 -15.14
C GLY A 248 30.47 -11.13 -14.76
N PHE A 249 30.26 -10.28 -13.74
CA PHE A 249 31.22 -9.26 -13.29
C PHE A 249 31.85 -9.57 -11.92
N GLY A 250 31.75 -10.81 -11.43
CA GLY A 250 32.24 -11.21 -10.10
C GLY A 250 33.74 -11.05 -9.86
N ASN A 251 34.53 -10.98 -10.94
CA ASN A 251 35.97 -10.74 -10.88
C ASN A 251 36.35 -9.25 -10.91
N ASN A 252 35.37 -8.34 -11.06
CA ASN A 252 35.61 -6.91 -11.10
C ASN A 252 35.20 -6.26 -9.77
N ALA A 253 36.17 -6.08 -8.89
CA ALA A 253 35.96 -5.51 -7.55
C ALA A 253 35.32 -4.12 -7.60
N ASP A 254 35.67 -3.30 -8.58
CA ASP A 254 35.12 -1.95 -8.72
C ASP A 254 33.66 -1.98 -9.22
N PHE A 255 33.31 -2.89 -10.12
CA PHE A 255 31.91 -3.07 -10.51
C PHE A 255 31.04 -3.56 -9.35
N ILE A 256 31.57 -4.43 -8.50
CA ILE A 256 30.87 -4.87 -7.28
C ILE A 256 30.59 -3.69 -6.35
N GLU A 257 31.58 -2.82 -6.11
CA GLU A 257 31.40 -1.59 -5.33
C GLU A 257 30.39 -0.63 -5.99
N LEU A 258 30.44 -0.48 -7.31
CA LEU A 258 29.44 0.29 -8.06
C LEU A 258 28.04 -0.29 -7.84
N MET A 259 27.87 -1.61 -7.88
CA MET A 259 26.58 -2.27 -7.68
C MET A 259 26.05 -2.06 -6.26
N ARG A 260 26.92 -2.12 -5.23
CA ARG A 260 26.56 -1.80 -3.84
C ARG A 260 26.02 -0.37 -3.71
N LEU A 261 26.75 0.60 -4.27
CA LEU A 261 26.32 1.99 -4.29
C LEU A 261 25.02 2.18 -5.08
N TYR A 262 24.94 1.64 -6.30
CA TYR A 262 23.80 1.76 -7.20
C TYR A 262 22.52 1.23 -6.55
N LEU A 263 22.57 0.00 -6.01
CA LEU A 263 21.42 -0.62 -5.37
C LEU A 263 20.98 0.18 -4.14
N THR A 264 21.92 0.72 -3.35
CA THR A 264 21.61 1.52 -2.17
C THR A 264 20.90 2.83 -2.54
N ILE A 265 21.44 3.62 -3.47
CA ILE A 265 20.92 4.98 -3.73
C ILE A 265 19.65 5.04 -4.59
N HIS A 266 19.30 3.95 -5.30
CA HIS A 266 18.04 3.87 -6.07
C HIS A 266 16.90 3.18 -5.30
N THR A 267 17.18 2.71 -4.07
CA THR A 267 16.29 1.84 -3.28
C THR A 267 14.91 2.46 -3.09
N ASP A 268 14.83 3.72 -2.64
CA ASP A 268 13.55 4.36 -2.37
C ASP A 268 13.57 5.86 -2.73
N HIS A 269 12.40 6.42 -3.04
CA HIS A 269 12.25 7.86 -3.31
C HIS A 269 10.78 8.30 -3.16
N GLU A 270 10.31 8.27 -1.91
CA GLU A 270 8.92 8.48 -1.50
C GLU A 270 7.92 7.52 -2.17
N GLY A 271 6.63 7.66 -1.84
CA GLY A 271 5.57 6.81 -2.38
C GLY A 271 4.83 7.38 -3.59
N GLY A 272 5.10 8.62 -4.00
CA GLY A 272 4.36 9.30 -5.07
C GLY A 272 4.77 8.88 -6.49
N ASN A 273 5.96 8.29 -6.66
CA ASN A 273 6.41 7.79 -7.96
C ASN A 273 5.59 6.57 -8.39
N VAL A 274 5.41 6.38 -9.70
CA VAL A 274 4.47 5.38 -10.25
C VAL A 274 4.74 3.97 -9.75
N SER A 275 6.01 3.54 -9.66
CA SER A 275 6.36 2.20 -9.19
C SER A 275 6.00 1.96 -7.72
N ALA A 276 6.31 2.92 -6.84
CA ALA A 276 6.02 2.82 -5.40
C ALA A 276 4.52 2.92 -5.14
N HIS A 277 3.86 3.90 -5.78
CA HIS A 277 2.41 4.09 -5.66
C HIS A 277 1.65 2.86 -6.19
N THR A 278 2.05 2.29 -7.32
CA THR A 278 1.37 1.10 -7.87
C THR A 278 1.56 -0.12 -6.96
N THR A 279 2.77 -0.32 -6.42
CA THR A 279 3.03 -1.39 -5.44
C THR A 279 2.15 -1.22 -4.20
N HIS A 280 2.08 0.00 -3.67
CA HIS A 280 1.23 0.35 -2.53
C HIS A 280 -0.27 0.15 -2.85
N LEU A 281 -0.72 0.60 -4.02
CA LEU A 281 -2.12 0.50 -4.44
C LEU A 281 -2.57 -0.95 -4.59
N VAL A 282 -1.79 -1.79 -5.28
CA VAL A 282 -2.11 -3.21 -5.47
C VAL A 282 -1.98 -3.99 -4.16
N GLY A 283 -0.96 -3.69 -3.37
CA GLY A 283 -0.76 -4.25 -2.05
C GLY A 283 -1.87 -3.87 -1.07
N SER A 284 -2.41 -2.66 -1.20
CA SER A 284 -3.55 -2.22 -0.40
C SER A 284 -4.69 -3.21 -0.55
N ALA A 285 -4.96 -3.74 -1.74
CA ALA A 285 -6.00 -4.75 -2.02
C ALA A 285 -5.75 -6.15 -1.38
N LEU A 286 -4.77 -6.28 -0.47
CA LEU A 286 -4.27 -7.53 0.10
C LEU A 286 -3.75 -8.49 -0.98
N SER A 287 -3.11 -7.94 -2.02
CA SER A 287 -2.29 -8.74 -2.93
C SER A 287 -0.96 -9.08 -2.25
N SER A 288 -0.37 -10.23 -2.59
CA SER A 288 0.96 -10.58 -2.08
C SER A 288 2.03 -9.56 -2.51
N PRO A 289 3.21 -9.57 -1.86
CA PRO A 289 4.38 -8.82 -2.33
C PRO A 289 4.75 -9.10 -3.79
N PHE A 290 4.62 -10.35 -4.26
CA PHE A 290 4.93 -10.73 -5.65
C PHE A 290 4.05 -10.00 -6.65
N LEU A 291 2.72 -10.07 -6.50
CA LEU A 291 1.78 -9.39 -7.40
C LEU A 291 1.91 -7.87 -7.32
N SER A 292 2.13 -7.33 -6.12
CA SER A 292 2.25 -5.90 -5.89
C SER A 292 3.49 -5.32 -6.56
N VAL A 293 4.65 -5.96 -6.39
CA VAL A 293 5.90 -5.53 -7.03
C VAL A 293 5.85 -5.74 -8.54
N ALA A 294 5.29 -6.84 -9.04
CA ALA A 294 5.13 -7.04 -10.49
C ALA A 294 4.33 -5.91 -11.15
N ALA A 295 3.24 -5.46 -10.51
CA ALA A 295 2.49 -4.28 -10.98
C ALA A 295 3.33 -2.99 -10.91
N GLY A 296 4.09 -2.81 -9.83
CA GLY A 296 5.06 -1.71 -9.69
C GLY A 296 6.12 -1.69 -10.80
N LEU A 297 6.61 -2.86 -11.21
CA LEU A 297 7.58 -3.03 -12.31
C LEU A 297 6.98 -2.68 -13.66
N ASN A 298 5.69 -2.98 -13.89
CA ASN A 298 4.98 -2.54 -15.10
C ASN A 298 4.90 -1.01 -15.15
N GLY A 299 4.61 -0.37 -14.01
CA GLY A 299 4.65 1.09 -13.89
C GLY A 299 6.06 1.66 -14.10
N LEU A 300 7.09 0.96 -13.61
CA LEU A 300 8.50 1.33 -13.78
C LEU A 300 8.96 1.23 -15.24
N ALA A 301 8.44 0.27 -16.01
CA ALA A 301 8.74 0.12 -17.43
C ALA A 301 8.17 1.27 -18.29
N GLY A 302 7.29 2.12 -17.74
CA GLY A 302 6.75 3.28 -18.43
C GLY A 302 7.85 4.28 -18.81
N PRO A 303 7.87 4.81 -20.05
CA PRO A 303 8.90 5.74 -20.51
C PRO A 303 9.09 6.99 -19.63
N LEU A 304 8.00 7.51 -19.07
CA LEU A 304 8.03 8.68 -18.20
C LEU A 304 8.54 8.40 -16.77
N HIS A 305 8.97 7.17 -16.49
CA HIS A 305 9.45 6.78 -15.17
C HIS A 305 10.83 6.09 -15.22
N GLY A 306 10.93 4.93 -15.88
CA GLY A 306 12.14 4.09 -15.81
C GLY A 306 13.19 4.29 -16.90
N LEU A 307 12.99 5.23 -17.84
CA LEU A 307 13.89 5.41 -18.99
C LEU A 307 14.91 6.54 -18.88
N ALA A 308 14.87 7.36 -17.82
CA ALA A 308 15.70 8.55 -17.70
C ALA A 308 17.21 8.28 -17.84
N ASN A 309 17.69 7.17 -17.26
CA ASN A 309 19.10 6.75 -17.39
C ASN A 309 19.48 6.44 -18.86
N GLN A 310 18.68 5.64 -19.57
CA GLN A 310 18.94 5.35 -20.98
C GLN A 310 18.87 6.61 -21.85
N GLU A 311 17.91 7.49 -21.61
CA GLU A 311 17.75 8.75 -22.35
C GLU A 311 18.97 9.67 -22.19
N VAL A 312 19.49 9.80 -20.96
CA VAL A 312 20.73 10.54 -20.68
C VAL A 312 21.90 9.92 -21.44
N LEU A 313 22.11 8.60 -21.34
CA LEU A 313 23.26 7.96 -21.96
C LEU A 313 23.23 8.08 -23.49
N ASN A 314 22.04 7.93 -24.09
CA ASN A 314 21.83 8.12 -25.52
C ASN A 314 22.11 9.58 -25.92
N TRP A 315 21.58 10.55 -25.19
CA TRP A 315 21.79 11.96 -25.45
C TRP A 315 23.27 12.37 -25.34
N LEU A 316 23.99 11.88 -24.32
CA LEU A 316 25.43 12.09 -24.17
C LEU A 316 26.22 11.44 -25.30
N THR A 317 25.81 10.26 -25.77
CA THR A 317 26.46 9.57 -26.89
C THR A 317 26.27 10.35 -28.19
N GLU A 318 25.08 10.90 -28.45
CA GLU A 318 24.83 11.76 -29.61
C GLU A 318 25.59 13.08 -29.50
N MET A 319 25.64 13.69 -28.32
CA MET A 319 26.44 14.87 -28.05
C MET A 319 27.92 14.62 -28.36
N LYS A 320 28.48 13.50 -27.87
CA LYS A 320 29.86 13.10 -28.12
C LYS A 320 30.15 12.89 -29.61
N LYS A 321 29.20 12.35 -30.39
CA LYS A 321 29.33 12.23 -31.86
C LYS A 321 29.40 13.59 -32.56
N VAL A 322 28.65 14.58 -32.06
CA VAL A 322 28.59 15.93 -32.66
C VAL A 322 29.80 16.77 -32.31
N ILE A 323 30.23 16.77 -31.04
CA ILE A 323 31.34 17.63 -30.58
C ILE A 323 32.71 16.93 -30.67
N GLY A 324 32.73 15.61 -30.85
CA GLY A 324 33.97 14.82 -30.81
C GLY A 324 34.65 14.90 -29.44
N ASP A 325 35.94 15.23 -29.44
CA ASP A 325 36.75 15.41 -28.22
C ASP A 325 36.84 16.86 -27.73
N ASP A 326 36.12 17.78 -28.37
CA ASP A 326 36.04 19.18 -27.95
C ASP A 326 35.15 19.33 -26.70
N LEU A 327 35.78 19.33 -25.53
CA LEU A 327 35.14 19.59 -24.24
C LEU A 327 35.21 21.07 -23.84
N SER A 328 35.46 22.00 -24.76
CA SER A 328 35.48 23.44 -24.46
C SER A 328 34.14 23.93 -23.90
N ASP A 329 34.18 25.00 -23.09
CA ASP A 329 32.96 25.59 -22.54
C ASP A 329 32.04 26.07 -23.67
N GLU A 330 32.61 26.53 -24.79
CA GLU A 330 31.92 27.00 -25.99
C GLU A 330 31.16 25.88 -26.72
N ALA A 331 31.81 24.75 -27.01
CA ALA A 331 31.19 23.64 -27.74
C ALA A 331 29.99 23.05 -26.96
N ILE A 332 30.17 22.88 -25.65
CA ILE A 332 29.16 22.33 -24.75
C ILE A 332 27.99 23.30 -24.60
N THR A 333 28.27 24.60 -24.38
CA THR A 333 27.24 25.65 -24.30
C THR A 333 26.42 25.72 -25.59
N LYS A 334 27.09 25.68 -26.74
CA LYS A 334 26.43 25.68 -28.05
C LYS A 334 25.47 24.49 -28.19
N TYR A 335 25.92 23.27 -27.88
CA TYR A 335 25.09 22.08 -28.00
C TYR A 335 23.87 22.08 -27.06
N LEU A 336 24.04 22.60 -25.83
CA LEU A 336 22.95 22.77 -24.88
C LEU A 336 21.89 23.76 -25.40
N TRP A 337 22.32 24.93 -25.92
CA TRP A 337 21.41 25.89 -26.53
C TRP A 337 20.74 25.34 -27.78
N ASP A 338 21.46 24.64 -28.66
CA ASP A 338 20.89 23.97 -29.83
C ASP A 338 19.81 22.96 -29.43
N THR A 339 20.02 22.22 -28.32
CA THR A 339 19.03 21.30 -27.75
C THR A 339 17.78 22.04 -27.29
N LEU A 340 17.93 23.12 -26.52
CA LEU A 340 16.82 23.91 -25.97
C LEU A 340 16.04 24.66 -27.06
N ASN A 341 16.74 25.25 -28.03
CA ASN A 341 16.17 25.99 -29.16
C ASN A 341 15.39 25.07 -30.11
N ALA A 342 15.75 23.78 -30.18
CA ALA A 342 14.98 22.76 -30.88
C ALA A 342 13.71 22.31 -30.12
N GLY A 343 13.38 22.94 -28.98
CA GLY A 343 12.23 22.58 -28.15
C GLY A 343 12.42 21.30 -27.32
N ARG A 344 13.65 20.78 -27.25
CA ARG A 344 13.99 19.61 -26.43
C ARG A 344 14.46 20.04 -25.04
N VAL A 345 14.49 19.09 -24.12
CA VAL A 345 15.03 19.27 -22.77
C VAL A 345 16.43 18.68 -22.66
N VAL A 346 17.21 19.11 -21.66
CA VAL A 346 18.49 18.49 -21.31
C VAL A 346 18.19 17.31 -20.37
N PRO A 347 18.33 16.05 -20.79
CA PRO A 347 17.94 14.90 -19.98
C PRO A 347 18.73 14.84 -18.67
N GLY A 348 18.06 14.43 -17.59
CA GLY A 348 18.67 14.35 -16.26
C GLY A 348 18.82 15.69 -15.52
N TYR A 349 18.45 16.82 -16.13
CA TYR A 349 18.47 18.15 -15.51
C TYR A 349 17.07 18.75 -15.42
N GLY A 350 16.80 19.47 -14.33
CA GLY A 350 15.52 20.13 -14.11
C GLY A 350 14.61 19.35 -13.16
N HIS A 351 14.65 19.69 -11.87
CA HIS A 351 13.78 19.07 -10.86
C HIS A 351 12.67 20.01 -10.40
N ALA A 352 11.46 19.49 -10.17
CA ALA A 352 10.34 20.31 -9.69
C ALA A 352 10.47 20.80 -8.23
N VAL A 353 11.34 20.17 -7.42
CA VAL A 353 11.35 20.28 -5.95
C VAL A 353 12.75 20.53 -5.43
N LEU A 354 13.72 19.71 -5.84
CA LEU A 354 15.10 19.81 -5.38
C LEU A 354 15.77 21.11 -5.86
N ARG A 355 16.39 21.85 -4.95
CA ARG A 355 16.99 23.17 -5.20
C ARG A 355 18.51 23.16 -5.35
N LYS A 356 19.14 21.99 -5.20
CA LYS A 356 20.59 21.76 -5.35
C LYS A 356 20.82 20.47 -6.14
N THR A 357 22.08 20.14 -6.40
CA THR A 357 22.48 18.85 -6.99
C THR A 357 21.99 17.69 -6.14
N ASP A 358 21.37 16.69 -6.77
CA ASP A 358 20.93 15.46 -6.10
C ASP A 358 22.11 14.79 -5.39
N PRO A 359 22.04 14.51 -4.08
CA PRO A 359 23.13 13.86 -3.37
C PRO A 359 23.46 12.47 -3.93
N ARG A 360 22.52 11.80 -4.62
CA ARG A 360 22.76 10.54 -5.33
C ARG A 360 23.62 10.74 -6.57
N TYR A 361 23.45 11.84 -7.30
CA TYR A 361 24.35 12.24 -8.39
C TYR A 361 25.76 12.51 -7.84
N SER A 362 25.84 13.24 -6.73
CA SER A 362 27.12 13.56 -6.08
C SER A 362 27.87 12.31 -5.61
N ALA A 363 27.17 11.32 -5.05
CA ALA A 363 27.77 10.04 -4.65
C ALA A 363 28.36 9.28 -5.85
N GLN A 364 27.63 9.20 -6.95
CA GLN A 364 28.11 8.59 -8.20
C GLN A 364 29.27 9.35 -8.83
N ARG A 365 29.23 10.68 -8.79
CA ARG A 365 30.32 11.53 -9.26
C ARG A 365 31.60 11.28 -8.47
N LYS A 366 31.52 11.21 -7.14
CA LYS A 366 32.67 10.89 -6.29
C LYS A 366 33.27 9.52 -6.65
N PHE A 367 32.41 8.52 -6.82
CA PHE A 367 32.84 7.19 -7.27
C PHE A 367 33.58 7.26 -8.61
N ALA A 368 33.03 7.96 -9.60
CA ALA A 368 33.65 8.12 -10.91
C ALA A 368 34.99 8.86 -10.86
N GLN A 369 35.12 9.89 -10.01
CA GLN A 369 36.37 10.62 -9.80
C GLN A 369 37.48 9.73 -9.23
N GLU A 370 37.13 8.81 -8.32
CA GLU A 370 38.09 7.87 -7.73
C GLU A 370 38.48 6.74 -8.70
N LYS A 371 37.54 6.24 -9.51
CA LYS A 371 37.70 4.98 -10.25
C LYS A 371 37.93 5.13 -11.74
N MET A 372 37.39 6.18 -12.36
CA MET A 372 37.44 6.39 -13.82
C MET A 372 37.63 7.87 -14.22
N PRO A 373 38.57 8.63 -13.60
CA PRO A 373 38.73 10.06 -13.86
C PRO A 373 39.16 10.41 -15.29
N ALA A 374 39.81 9.47 -15.98
CA ALA A 374 40.30 9.63 -17.35
C ALA A 374 39.29 9.17 -18.41
N ASP A 375 38.12 8.63 -18.03
CA ASP A 375 37.13 8.16 -18.99
C ASP A 375 36.52 9.34 -19.78
N PRO A 376 36.53 9.31 -21.13
CA PRO A 376 36.03 10.42 -21.95
C PRO A 376 34.54 10.74 -21.74
N MET A 377 33.70 9.74 -21.45
CA MET A 377 32.28 9.96 -21.20
C MET A 377 32.04 10.61 -19.84
N PHE A 378 32.80 10.22 -18.81
CA PHE A 378 32.77 10.89 -17.51
C PHE A 378 33.30 12.33 -17.57
N GLN A 379 34.35 12.60 -18.35
CA GLN A 379 34.82 13.96 -18.59
C GLN A 379 33.74 14.81 -19.27
N LEU A 380 33.03 14.26 -20.25
CA LEU A 380 31.87 14.91 -20.86
C LEU A 380 30.77 15.19 -19.83
N VAL A 381 30.36 14.20 -19.02
CA VAL A 381 29.35 14.40 -17.96
C VAL A 381 29.79 15.48 -16.97
N SER A 382 31.07 15.51 -16.60
CA SER A 382 31.64 16.52 -15.72
C SER A 382 31.59 17.93 -16.31
N GLN A 383 31.82 18.03 -17.60
CA GLN A 383 31.78 19.30 -18.30
C GLN A 383 30.34 19.80 -18.49
N VAL A 384 29.39 18.90 -18.80
CA VAL A 384 27.95 19.21 -18.81
C VAL A 384 27.49 19.65 -17.42
N TYR A 385 27.95 19.00 -16.34
CA TYR A 385 27.66 19.41 -14.96
C TYR A 385 28.09 20.83 -14.63
N LYS A 386 29.27 21.24 -15.11
CA LYS A 386 29.78 22.61 -14.92
C LYS A 386 28.92 23.65 -15.64
N ILE A 387 28.42 23.34 -16.83
CA ILE A 387 27.87 24.34 -17.76
C ILE A 387 26.33 24.37 -17.77
N ALA A 388 25.68 23.20 -17.76
CA ALA A 388 24.23 23.08 -17.91
C ALA A 388 23.42 23.91 -16.89
N PRO A 389 23.79 23.99 -15.60
CA PRO A 389 23.02 24.80 -14.65
C PRO A 389 22.94 26.27 -15.04
N LYS A 390 24.04 26.85 -15.56
CA LYS A 390 24.08 28.23 -16.03
C LYS A 390 23.21 28.43 -17.26
N VAL A 391 23.36 27.58 -18.28
CA VAL A 391 22.57 27.64 -19.52
C VAL A 391 21.07 27.49 -19.25
N LEU A 392 20.68 26.55 -18.39
CA LEU A 392 19.28 26.33 -18.04
C LEU A 392 18.68 27.51 -17.25
N THR A 393 19.49 28.17 -16.42
CA THR A 393 19.09 29.39 -15.71
C THR A 393 18.89 30.55 -16.68
N GLU A 394 19.83 30.77 -17.60
CA GLU A 394 19.76 31.81 -18.63
C GLU A 394 18.58 31.61 -19.59
N HIS A 395 18.27 30.36 -19.93
CA HIS A 395 17.09 30.01 -20.74
C HIS A 395 15.76 30.30 -20.02
N GLY A 396 15.74 30.36 -18.69
CA GLY A 396 14.62 30.89 -17.90
C GLY A 396 13.38 29.99 -17.74
N LYS A 397 13.31 28.83 -18.42
CA LYS A 397 12.18 27.88 -18.27
C LYS A 397 12.36 26.85 -17.15
N THR A 398 13.59 26.63 -16.69
CA THR A 398 13.90 25.60 -15.68
C THR A 398 13.97 26.21 -14.30
N LYS A 399 13.08 25.80 -13.40
CA LYS A 399 13.02 26.34 -12.03
C LYS A 399 14.24 25.97 -11.18
N ASN A 400 14.65 24.70 -11.23
CA ASN A 400 15.84 24.22 -10.50
C ASN A 400 16.77 23.48 -11.48
N PRO A 401 17.89 24.07 -11.89
CA PRO A 401 18.67 23.64 -13.06
C PRO A 401 19.75 22.58 -12.74
N TYR A 402 19.55 21.79 -11.68
CA TYR A 402 20.54 20.83 -11.18
C TYR A 402 20.27 19.41 -11.70
N PRO A 403 21.30 18.55 -11.77
CA PRO A 403 21.12 17.18 -12.22
C PRO A 403 20.53 16.27 -11.13
N ASN A 404 19.92 15.18 -11.59
CA ASN A 404 19.46 14.06 -10.77
C ASN A 404 20.36 12.83 -10.93
N VAL A 405 20.08 11.77 -10.18
CA VAL A 405 20.81 10.50 -10.21
C VAL A 405 20.98 9.87 -11.61
N ASP A 406 19.99 10.03 -12.49
CA ASP A 406 19.98 9.43 -13.83
C ASP A 406 20.94 10.13 -14.80
N ALA A 407 21.33 11.37 -14.50
CA ALA A 407 22.32 12.13 -15.27
C ALA A 407 23.75 11.52 -15.23
N HIS A 408 23.99 10.51 -14.39
CA HIS A 408 25.33 9.96 -14.14
C HIS A 408 25.42 8.43 -14.20
N SER A 409 24.34 7.71 -13.89
CA SER A 409 24.40 6.25 -13.67
C SER A 409 24.76 5.47 -14.93
N GLY A 410 24.28 5.91 -16.10
CA GLY A 410 24.53 5.22 -17.36
C GLY A 410 26.01 5.17 -17.78
N VAL A 411 26.78 6.22 -17.51
CA VAL A 411 28.21 6.24 -17.85
C VAL A 411 29.04 5.32 -16.96
N LEU A 412 28.66 5.17 -15.68
CA LEU A 412 29.29 4.24 -14.76
C LEU A 412 29.07 2.78 -15.21
N LEU A 413 27.82 2.42 -15.52
CA LEU A 413 27.47 1.07 -15.97
C LEU A 413 28.20 0.71 -17.27
N LYS A 414 28.16 1.62 -18.25
CA LYS A 414 28.82 1.44 -19.55
C LYS A 414 30.33 1.27 -19.41
N TYR A 415 30.99 2.05 -18.55
CA TYR A 415 32.44 1.97 -18.34
C TYR A 415 32.92 0.58 -17.93
N TYR A 416 32.16 -0.09 -17.07
CA TYR A 416 32.52 -1.44 -16.60
C TYR A 416 32.04 -2.57 -17.52
N GLY A 417 31.43 -2.26 -18.67
CA GLY A 417 31.04 -3.23 -19.69
C GLY A 417 29.60 -3.71 -19.63
N LEU A 418 28.74 -3.08 -18.81
CA LEU A 418 27.29 -3.27 -18.87
C LEU A 418 26.72 -2.17 -19.78
N ASP A 419 26.76 -2.39 -21.09
CA ASP A 419 26.43 -1.42 -22.14
C ASP A 419 25.01 -1.56 -22.69
N GLU A 420 24.28 -2.59 -22.27
CA GLU A 420 22.93 -2.89 -22.74
C GLU A 420 21.88 -2.00 -22.05
N ALA A 421 21.73 -0.78 -22.55
CA ALA A 421 20.85 0.25 -21.96
C ALA A 421 19.41 -0.25 -21.68
N ASN A 422 18.82 -1.10 -22.54
CA ASN A 422 17.48 -1.67 -22.33
C ASN A 422 17.36 -2.52 -21.04
N TYR A 423 18.48 -2.93 -20.45
CA TYR A 423 18.53 -3.66 -19.19
C TYR A 423 18.62 -2.76 -17.94
N TYR A 424 18.96 -1.47 -18.09
CA TYR A 424 19.20 -0.59 -16.92
C TYR A 424 17.98 -0.44 -16.02
N THR A 425 16.77 -0.43 -16.58
CA THR A 425 15.53 -0.38 -15.79
C THR A 425 15.32 -1.65 -14.95
N VAL A 426 15.90 -2.80 -15.34
CA VAL A 426 15.89 -4.03 -14.52
C VAL A 426 16.73 -3.83 -13.26
N LEU A 427 17.93 -3.24 -13.38
CA LEU A 427 18.76 -2.88 -12.22
C LEU A 427 18.00 -1.95 -11.27
N PHE A 428 17.30 -0.96 -11.85
CA PHE A 428 16.46 -0.06 -11.07
C PHE A 428 15.31 -0.81 -10.37
N GLY A 429 14.65 -1.75 -11.05
CA GLY A 429 13.61 -2.60 -10.45
C GLY A 429 14.11 -3.43 -9.27
N VAL A 430 15.29 -4.05 -9.40
CA VAL A 430 15.94 -4.82 -8.32
C VAL A 430 16.23 -3.93 -7.11
N SER A 431 16.78 -2.73 -7.33
CA SER A 431 17.02 -1.76 -6.26
C SER A 431 15.71 -1.29 -5.62
N ARG A 432 14.72 -0.90 -6.44
CA ARG A 432 13.45 -0.33 -5.97
C ARG A 432 12.63 -1.31 -5.12
N ALA A 433 12.74 -2.61 -5.37
CA ALA A 433 12.11 -3.63 -4.54
C ALA A 433 12.53 -3.53 -3.06
N ILE A 434 13.79 -3.20 -2.80
CA ILE A 434 14.35 -3.04 -1.44
C ILE A 434 13.65 -1.88 -0.70
N GLY A 435 13.14 -0.87 -1.41
CA GLY A 435 12.48 0.29 -0.81
C GLY A 435 10.97 0.15 -0.65
N VAL A 436 10.29 -0.44 -1.63
CA VAL A 436 8.81 -0.56 -1.61
C VAL A 436 8.32 -1.67 -0.68
N LEU A 437 9.11 -2.72 -0.47
CA LEU A 437 8.72 -3.87 0.34
C LEU A 437 8.68 -3.61 1.85
N PRO A 438 9.63 -2.85 2.45
CA PRO A 438 9.49 -2.38 3.83
C PRO A 438 8.19 -1.62 4.06
N GLN A 439 7.82 -0.72 3.13
CA GLN A 439 6.57 0.01 3.22
C GLN A 439 5.36 -0.93 3.15
N LEU A 440 5.36 -1.90 2.22
CA LEU A 440 4.26 -2.86 2.10
C LEU A 440 4.06 -3.72 3.37
N ILE A 441 5.16 -4.10 4.03
CA ILE A 441 5.12 -4.80 5.33
C ILE A 441 4.44 -3.92 6.39
N ILE A 442 4.76 -2.63 6.41
CA ILE A 442 4.16 -1.65 7.33
C ILE A 442 2.66 -1.41 6.99
N ASP A 443 2.30 -1.32 5.71
CA ASP A 443 0.94 -1.01 5.23
C ASP A 443 -0.08 -2.10 5.56
N LEU A 444 0.27 -3.37 5.33
CA LEU A 444 -0.63 -4.51 5.58
C LEU A 444 -0.91 -4.71 7.06
N TYR A 445 -0.04 -4.17 7.92
CA TYR A 445 -0.32 -3.99 9.33
C TYR A 445 -1.31 -2.82 9.59
N GLN A 446 -1.14 -1.65 8.94
CA GLN A 446 -2.04 -0.50 9.08
C GLN A 446 -3.48 -0.77 8.60
N GLY A 447 -3.67 -1.83 7.81
CA GLY A 447 -4.97 -2.42 7.58
C GLY A 447 -5.88 -1.57 6.68
N LEU A 448 -5.29 -0.95 5.68
CA LEU A 448 -5.94 -0.09 4.69
C LEU A 448 -6.62 -0.91 3.58
N ILE A 449 -7.91 -1.24 3.74
CA ILE A 449 -8.91 -1.25 2.63
C ILE A 449 -10.31 -1.04 3.23
N PRO A 450 -11.18 -0.25 2.59
CA PRO A 450 -12.60 -0.38 2.84
C PRO A 450 -13.36 -0.88 1.60
N TRP A 451 -13.71 -2.17 1.59
CA TRP A 451 -14.96 -2.64 0.96
C TRP A 451 -16.19 -1.84 1.44
N ALA A 452 -16.07 -1.26 2.64
CA ALA A 452 -17.01 -0.30 3.21
C ALA A 452 -17.18 0.97 2.35
N TRP A 453 -16.21 1.37 1.52
CA TRP A 453 -16.36 2.52 0.63
C TRP A 453 -17.27 2.20 -0.55
N ILE A 454 -17.07 1.04 -1.18
CA ILE A 454 -17.93 0.56 -2.29
C ILE A 454 -19.35 0.29 -1.78
N GLU A 455 -19.49 -0.33 -0.61
CA GLU A 455 -20.81 -0.57 0.02
C GLU A 455 -21.50 0.75 0.40
N ALA A 456 -20.78 1.72 0.97
CA ALA A 456 -21.36 2.99 1.42
C ALA A 456 -21.76 3.91 0.25
N SER A 457 -20.94 4.00 -0.80
CA SER A 457 -21.21 4.88 -1.95
C SER A 457 -22.38 4.39 -2.79
N THR A 458 -22.42 3.09 -3.10
CA THR A 458 -23.50 2.49 -3.92
C THR A 458 -24.85 2.45 -3.19
N LYS A 459 -24.84 2.13 -1.90
CA LYS A 459 -26.04 2.11 -1.05
C LYS A 459 -26.69 3.50 -0.93
N GLY A 460 -25.88 4.55 -0.79
CA GLY A 460 -26.35 5.94 -0.69
C GLY A 460 -26.98 6.42 -2.00
N ALA A 461 -26.30 6.19 -3.12
CA ALA A 461 -26.75 6.61 -4.45
C ALA A 461 -28.11 6.01 -4.84
N VAL A 462 -28.27 4.69 -4.69
CA VAL A 462 -29.53 3.99 -5.04
C VAL A 462 -30.71 4.48 -4.20
N LEU A 463 -30.49 4.69 -2.90
CA LEU A 463 -31.53 5.19 -2.00
C LEU A 463 -31.99 6.59 -2.42
N LEU A 464 -31.04 7.51 -2.63
CA LEU A 464 -31.33 8.91 -2.91
C LEU A 464 -32.05 9.09 -4.25
N PHE A 465 -31.60 8.37 -5.28
CA PHE A 465 -32.21 8.44 -6.60
C PHE A 465 -33.66 7.94 -6.58
N VAL A 466 -33.88 6.73 -6.07
CA VAL A 466 -35.21 6.11 -6.05
C VAL A 466 -36.17 6.85 -5.11
N ALA A 467 -35.67 7.32 -3.96
CA ALA A 467 -36.51 8.09 -3.03
C ALA A 467 -36.98 9.40 -3.67
N SER A 468 -36.10 10.08 -4.43
CA SER A 468 -36.43 11.33 -5.12
C SER A 468 -37.48 11.13 -6.21
N GLU A 469 -37.34 10.07 -7.01
CA GLU A 469 -38.32 9.68 -8.05
C GLU A 469 -39.69 9.38 -7.42
N ALA A 470 -39.71 8.48 -6.43
CA ALA A 470 -40.95 8.04 -5.80
C ALA A 470 -41.65 9.18 -5.05
N GLU A 471 -40.90 10.06 -4.37
CA GLU A 471 -41.45 11.26 -3.74
C GLU A 471 -42.07 12.21 -4.79
N TYR A 472 -41.42 12.41 -5.94
CA TYR A 472 -41.94 13.25 -7.02
C TYR A 472 -43.27 12.74 -7.57
N TYR A 473 -43.36 11.46 -7.95
CA TYR A 473 -44.61 10.89 -8.47
C TYR A 473 -45.71 10.87 -7.42
N ALA A 474 -45.39 10.60 -6.15
CA ALA A 474 -46.36 10.66 -5.05
C ALA A 474 -46.93 12.07 -4.88
N ARG A 475 -46.09 13.10 -4.95
CA ARG A 475 -46.52 14.51 -4.83
C ARG A 475 -47.34 14.96 -6.02
N ASN A 476 -46.98 14.55 -7.24
CA ASN A 476 -47.79 14.80 -8.43
C ASN A 476 -49.17 14.11 -8.38
N ALA A 477 -49.26 12.97 -7.69
CA ALA A 477 -50.52 12.26 -7.44
C ALA A 477 -51.31 12.84 -6.24
N GLY A 478 -50.89 13.96 -5.66
CA GLY A 478 -51.60 14.65 -4.59
C GLY A 478 -51.19 14.27 -3.16
N ALA A 479 -50.09 13.54 -2.95
CA ALA A 479 -49.60 13.23 -1.61
C ALA A 479 -49.07 14.48 -0.89
N SER A 480 -49.33 14.59 0.42
CA SER A 480 -48.74 15.61 1.30
C SER A 480 -47.22 15.47 1.37
N GLU A 481 -46.48 16.50 1.82
CA GLU A 481 -45.01 16.40 1.89
C GLU A 481 -44.54 15.29 2.85
N PHE A 482 -45.28 15.08 3.93
CA PHE A 482 -45.09 13.93 4.83
C PHE A 482 -45.33 12.61 4.09
N GLY A 483 -46.48 12.47 3.39
CA GLY A 483 -46.83 11.27 2.64
C GLY A 483 -45.85 10.95 1.50
N GLY A 484 -45.42 11.97 0.76
CA GLY A 484 -44.39 11.89 -0.28
C GLY A 484 -43.05 11.45 0.29
N GLY A 485 -42.63 12.02 1.43
CA GLY A 485 -41.40 11.61 2.12
C GLY A 485 -41.46 10.16 2.62
N ILE A 486 -42.60 9.71 3.18
CA ILE A 486 -42.80 8.31 3.56
C ILE A 486 -42.67 7.40 2.33
N ILE A 487 -43.38 7.69 1.24
CA ILE A 487 -43.38 6.88 0.01
C ILE A 487 -41.98 6.84 -0.63
N GLY A 488 -41.29 7.98 -0.68
CA GLY A 488 -39.91 8.08 -1.14
C GLY A 488 -38.96 7.23 -0.31
N GLY A 489 -38.97 7.39 1.01
CA GLY A 489 -38.14 6.61 1.93
C GLY A 489 -38.43 5.11 1.90
N VAL A 490 -39.70 4.72 1.79
CA VAL A 490 -40.11 3.31 1.67
C VAL A 490 -39.59 2.71 0.35
N SER A 491 -39.84 3.39 -0.77
CA SER A 491 -39.45 2.90 -2.10
C SER A 491 -37.94 2.84 -2.26
N GLY A 492 -37.23 3.89 -1.83
CA GLY A 492 -35.77 3.94 -1.84
C GLY A 492 -35.15 2.90 -0.91
N GLY A 493 -35.72 2.69 0.28
CA GLY A 493 -35.29 1.64 1.20
C GLY A 493 -35.49 0.22 0.67
N LEU A 494 -36.59 -0.01 -0.07
CA LEU A 494 -36.88 -1.27 -0.74
C LEU A 494 -35.85 -1.55 -1.85
N VAL A 495 -35.65 -0.61 -2.78
CA VAL A 495 -34.72 -0.81 -3.90
C VAL A 495 -33.28 -0.91 -3.39
N GLN A 496 -32.88 -0.09 -2.41
CA GLN A 496 -31.58 -0.20 -1.73
C GLN A 496 -31.33 -1.61 -1.17
N ALA A 497 -32.37 -2.25 -0.62
CA ALA A 497 -32.24 -3.59 -0.05
C ALA A 497 -31.98 -4.66 -1.12
N TYR A 498 -32.73 -4.63 -2.22
CA TYR A 498 -32.64 -5.64 -3.28
C TYR A 498 -31.52 -5.40 -4.30
N ALA A 499 -31.24 -4.14 -4.65
CA ALA A 499 -30.25 -3.80 -5.67
C ALA A 499 -28.81 -3.81 -5.13
N THR A 500 -28.62 -3.51 -3.84
CA THR A 500 -27.27 -3.31 -3.28
C THR A 500 -27.01 -4.23 -2.11
N MET A 501 -27.84 -4.17 -1.06
CA MET A 501 -27.52 -4.87 0.18
C MET A 501 -27.64 -6.39 0.09
N GLY A 502 -28.58 -6.93 -0.70
CA GLY A 502 -28.71 -8.36 -0.94
C GLY A 502 -27.43 -8.94 -1.56
N PHE A 503 -26.96 -8.33 -2.66
CA PHE A 503 -25.71 -8.70 -3.31
C PHE A 503 -24.48 -8.53 -2.39
N CYS A 504 -24.31 -7.37 -1.75
CA CYS A 504 -23.17 -7.13 -0.86
C CYS A 504 -23.18 -8.07 0.36
N THR A 505 -24.36 -8.39 0.91
CA THR A 505 -24.50 -9.34 2.02
C THR A 505 -24.22 -10.76 1.58
N CYS A 506 -24.66 -11.15 0.37
CA CYS A 506 -24.31 -12.43 -0.24
C CYS A 506 -22.80 -12.55 -0.42
N MET A 507 -22.15 -11.56 -1.01
CA MET A 507 -20.69 -11.53 -1.18
C MET A 507 -19.96 -11.61 0.17
N LYS A 508 -20.40 -10.85 1.16
CA LYS A 508 -19.84 -10.89 2.52
C LYS A 508 -20.08 -12.23 3.21
N THR A 509 -21.25 -12.83 3.01
CA THR A 509 -21.60 -14.15 3.56
C THR A 509 -20.81 -15.25 2.87
N VAL A 510 -20.59 -15.17 1.56
CA VAL A 510 -19.70 -16.06 0.80
C VAL A 510 -18.29 -15.98 1.39
N GLU A 511 -17.77 -14.78 1.63
CA GLU A 511 -16.47 -14.63 2.29
C GLU A 511 -16.44 -15.19 3.71
N ILE A 512 -17.45 -14.91 4.54
CA ILE A 512 -17.50 -15.40 5.93
C ILE A 512 -17.69 -16.92 6.00
N THR A 513 -18.48 -17.50 5.10
CA THR A 513 -18.81 -18.93 5.10
C THR A 513 -17.64 -19.78 4.59
N LYS A 514 -16.77 -19.22 3.75
CA LYS A 514 -15.50 -19.85 3.37
C LYS A 514 -14.65 -20.19 4.60
N HIS A 515 -14.61 -19.33 5.63
CA HIS A 515 -13.90 -19.63 6.87
C HIS A 515 -14.49 -20.82 7.66
N LYS A 516 -15.81 -21.06 7.56
CA LYS A 516 -16.47 -22.21 8.22
C LYS A 516 -16.26 -23.52 7.46
N VAL A 517 -16.25 -23.48 6.13
CA VAL A 517 -15.97 -24.65 5.28
C VAL A 517 -14.49 -25.05 5.38
N ALA A 518 -13.59 -24.09 5.51
CA ALA A 518 -12.17 -24.30 5.82
C ALA A 518 -11.96 -25.06 7.14
N ALA A 519 -12.71 -24.69 8.19
CA ALA A 519 -12.65 -25.35 9.50
C ALA A 519 -13.19 -26.79 9.49
N ALA A 520 -13.98 -27.18 8.48
CA ALA A 520 -14.51 -28.53 8.30
C ALA A 520 -13.65 -29.42 7.38
N GLY A 521 -12.48 -28.95 6.96
CA GLY A 521 -11.52 -29.73 6.17
C GLY A 521 -11.90 -29.96 4.70
N GLN A 522 -12.90 -29.25 4.16
CA GLN A 522 -13.32 -29.37 2.77
C GLN A 522 -12.65 -28.32 1.87
N LYS A 523 -12.48 -28.67 0.58
CA LYS A 523 -11.83 -27.82 -0.44
C LYS A 523 -12.62 -26.52 -0.62
N ILE A 524 -11.97 -25.37 -0.39
CA ILE A 524 -12.63 -24.05 -0.35
C ILE A 524 -12.82 -23.53 -1.79
N PRO A 525 -14.06 -23.35 -2.28
CA PRO A 525 -14.29 -22.70 -3.57
C PRO A 525 -13.98 -21.20 -3.50
N GLY A 526 -13.50 -20.62 -4.60
CA GLY A 526 -13.24 -19.18 -4.73
C GLY A 526 -14.49 -18.33 -4.51
N THR A 527 -14.33 -17.05 -4.17
CA THR A 527 -15.46 -16.14 -3.85
C THR A 527 -16.42 -16.03 -5.02
N TRP A 528 -15.89 -15.78 -6.22
CA TRP A 528 -16.70 -15.66 -7.42
C TRP A 528 -17.29 -17.00 -7.86
N SER A 529 -16.56 -18.12 -7.69
CA SER A 529 -17.10 -19.44 -8.01
C SER A 529 -18.20 -19.86 -7.04
N THR A 530 -18.08 -19.52 -5.75
CA THR A 530 -19.11 -19.79 -4.74
C THR A 530 -20.33 -18.91 -4.95
N PHE A 531 -20.11 -17.64 -5.27
CA PHE A 531 -21.18 -16.72 -5.66
C PHE A 531 -21.91 -17.20 -6.92
N MET A 532 -21.17 -17.59 -7.96
CA MET A 532 -21.73 -18.14 -9.19
C MET A 532 -22.37 -19.50 -8.97
N ASP A 533 -21.89 -20.32 -8.04
CA ASP A 533 -22.55 -21.58 -7.65
C ASP A 533 -23.89 -21.29 -6.96
N ILE A 534 -23.93 -20.35 -6.01
CA ILE A 534 -25.19 -19.90 -5.39
C ILE A 534 -26.14 -19.34 -6.45
N TYR A 535 -25.64 -18.56 -7.40
CA TYR A 535 -26.44 -18.02 -8.49
C TYR A 535 -26.95 -19.12 -9.43
N ARG A 536 -26.12 -20.10 -9.80
CA ARG A 536 -26.51 -21.22 -10.67
C ARG A 536 -27.49 -22.17 -9.98
N ARG A 537 -27.37 -22.38 -8.67
CA ARG A 537 -28.19 -23.31 -7.88
C ARG A 537 -29.49 -22.70 -7.36
N GLU A 538 -29.40 -21.50 -6.81
CA GLU A 538 -30.51 -20.83 -6.12
C GLU A 538 -31.01 -19.57 -6.87
N GLY A 539 -30.37 -19.20 -7.99
CA GLY A 539 -30.74 -18.04 -8.80
C GLY A 539 -30.58 -16.72 -8.06
N VAL A 540 -31.30 -15.70 -8.54
CA VAL A 540 -31.41 -14.38 -7.88
C VAL A 540 -31.99 -14.50 -6.46
N ARG A 541 -32.80 -15.54 -6.19
CA ARG A 541 -33.36 -15.81 -4.86
C ARG A 541 -32.29 -16.22 -3.84
N GLY A 542 -31.26 -16.94 -4.27
CA GLY A 542 -30.10 -17.31 -3.45
C GLY A 542 -29.23 -16.12 -3.07
N ILE A 543 -28.98 -15.21 -4.01
CA ILE A 543 -28.25 -13.96 -3.76
C ILE A 543 -28.99 -13.09 -2.74
N ASN A 544 -30.31 -13.13 -2.77
CA ASN A 544 -31.18 -12.29 -1.94
C ASN A 544 -31.72 -13.01 -0.69
N LYS A 545 -31.02 -14.04 -0.20
CA LYS A 545 -31.48 -14.82 0.95
C LYS A 545 -31.59 -13.95 2.21
N GLY A 546 -32.78 -13.84 2.77
CA GLY A 546 -33.06 -13.00 3.94
C GLY A 546 -33.21 -11.50 3.62
N VAL A 547 -33.14 -11.09 2.35
CA VAL A 547 -33.29 -9.68 1.96
C VAL A 547 -34.65 -9.12 2.32
N ASN A 548 -35.72 -9.94 2.37
CA ASN A 548 -37.07 -9.48 2.71
C ASN A 548 -37.12 -8.85 4.12
N ALA A 549 -36.44 -9.48 5.09
CA ALA A 549 -36.35 -8.94 6.45
C ALA A 549 -35.47 -7.67 6.50
N VAL A 550 -34.51 -7.55 5.59
CA VAL A 550 -33.69 -6.36 5.44
C VAL A 550 -34.50 -5.23 4.79
N ALA A 551 -35.30 -5.53 3.77
CA ALA A 551 -36.17 -4.61 3.05
C ALA A 551 -37.22 -4.01 3.98
N ILE A 552 -37.93 -4.83 4.78
CA ILE A 552 -38.89 -4.34 5.77
C ILE A 552 -38.24 -3.33 6.73
N ARG A 553 -37.02 -3.60 7.21
CA ARG A 553 -36.29 -2.66 8.06
C ARG A 553 -35.91 -1.38 7.32
N GLN A 554 -35.39 -1.47 6.10
CA GLN A 554 -35.03 -0.25 5.36
C GLN A 554 -36.24 0.59 5.02
N MET A 555 -37.34 -0.03 4.61
CA MET A 555 -38.60 0.65 4.29
C MET A 555 -39.13 1.42 5.50
N THR A 556 -39.22 0.76 6.66
CA THR A 556 -39.72 1.37 7.89
C THR A 556 -38.79 2.47 8.40
N ASN A 557 -37.48 2.26 8.38
CA ASN A 557 -36.50 3.25 8.83
C ASN A 557 -36.40 4.45 7.89
N TRP A 558 -36.19 4.24 6.59
CA TRP A 558 -36.08 5.35 5.64
C TRP A 558 -37.40 6.04 5.41
N GLY A 559 -38.51 5.31 5.36
CA GLY A 559 -39.85 5.90 5.35
C GLY A 559 -40.02 6.87 6.50
N SER A 560 -39.82 6.40 7.74
CA SER A 560 -39.94 7.26 8.94
C SER A 560 -38.98 8.44 8.91
N ARG A 561 -37.73 8.25 8.49
CA ARG A 561 -36.73 9.34 8.44
C ARG A 561 -37.13 10.43 7.45
N PHE A 562 -37.41 10.06 6.20
CA PHE A 562 -37.80 11.03 5.19
C PHE A 562 -39.12 11.71 5.56
N GLY A 563 -40.15 10.94 5.94
CA GLY A 563 -41.44 11.49 6.35
C GLY A 563 -41.32 12.44 7.53
N LEU A 564 -40.73 12.01 8.66
CA LEU A 564 -40.62 12.84 9.86
C LEU A 564 -39.70 14.05 9.64
N SER A 565 -38.70 13.95 8.77
CA SER A 565 -37.91 15.11 8.34
C SER A 565 -38.75 16.11 7.55
N ARG A 566 -39.57 15.67 6.59
CA ARG A 566 -40.50 16.57 5.86
C ARG A 566 -41.54 17.21 6.80
N LEU A 567 -42.03 16.46 7.79
CA LEU A 567 -42.93 17.01 8.80
C LEU A 567 -42.25 18.07 9.68
N ALA A 568 -41.00 17.82 10.09
CA ALA A 568 -40.21 18.78 10.84
C ALA A 568 -39.90 20.03 10.00
N GLU A 569 -39.62 19.88 8.70
CA GLU A 569 -39.46 21.00 7.76
C GLU A 569 -40.72 21.88 7.69
N GLN A 570 -41.92 21.28 7.64
CA GLN A 570 -43.18 22.02 7.69
C GLN A 570 -43.36 22.80 8.99
N GLY A 571 -43.06 22.17 10.12
CA GLY A 571 -43.13 22.82 11.43
C GLY A 571 -42.17 24.00 11.52
N ILE A 572 -40.95 23.85 11.03
CA ILE A 572 -39.93 24.91 11.00
C ILE A 572 -40.36 26.05 10.08
N ARG A 573 -40.88 25.76 8.88
CA ARG A 573 -41.40 26.81 7.96
C ARG A 573 -42.50 27.65 8.60
N LYS A 574 -43.44 27.00 9.30
CA LYS A 574 -44.50 27.69 10.06
C LYS A 574 -43.94 28.53 11.20
N ALA A 575 -42.94 28.00 11.93
CA ALA A 575 -42.31 28.71 13.05
C ALA A 575 -41.43 29.90 12.60
N THR A 576 -40.88 29.85 11.38
CA THR A 576 -40.04 30.91 10.81
C THR A 576 -40.78 31.85 9.85
N ASN A 577 -42.13 31.79 9.81
CA ASN A 577 -43.01 32.61 8.97
C ASN A 577 -42.65 32.59 7.48
N LYS A 578 -42.19 31.44 6.96
CA LYS A 578 -41.85 31.28 5.54
C LYS A 578 -43.10 30.88 4.75
N GLU A 579 -43.45 31.66 3.72
CA GLU A 579 -44.60 31.37 2.84
C GLU A 579 -44.37 30.12 1.97
N HIS A 580 -45.44 29.58 1.39
CA HIS A 580 -45.41 28.41 0.51
C HIS A 580 -44.51 28.67 -0.73
N GLY A 581 -43.27 28.18 -0.68
CA GLY A 581 -42.32 28.24 -1.79
C GLY A 581 -40.89 28.66 -1.37
N GLU A 582 -40.72 29.31 -0.21
CA GLU A 582 -39.40 29.76 0.24
C GLU A 582 -38.50 28.59 0.63
N LYS A 583 -37.21 28.62 0.24
CA LYS A 583 -36.27 27.53 0.55
C LYS A 583 -35.82 27.60 2.02
N LEU A 584 -35.78 26.44 2.67
CA LEU A 584 -35.12 26.30 3.98
C LEU A 584 -33.61 26.48 3.84
N SER A 585 -33.00 27.19 4.79
CA SER A 585 -31.56 27.31 4.94
C SER A 585 -30.92 25.96 5.25
N ALA A 586 -29.61 25.85 5.01
CA ALA A 586 -28.85 24.64 5.33
C ALA A 586 -29.01 24.23 6.81
N PHE A 587 -28.99 25.21 7.73
CA PHE A 587 -29.14 24.95 9.16
C PHE A 587 -30.55 24.43 9.51
N GLU A 588 -31.60 25.02 8.94
CA GLU A 588 -32.98 24.56 9.16
C GLU A 588 -33.20 23.14 8.60
N LYS A 589 -32.61 22.81 7.44
CA LYS A 589 -32.67 21.45 6.87
C LYS A 589 -31.95 20.43 7.74
N ILE A 590 -30.77 20.79 8.27
CA ILE A 590 -30.00 19.94 9.19
C ILE A 590 -30.80 19.71 10.48
N MET A 591 -31.42 20.76 11.03
CA MET A 591 -32.26 20.66 12.23
C MET A 591 -33.49 19.78 12.01
N ALA A 592 -34.20 19.96 10.88
CA ALA A 592 -35.33 19.11 10.51
C ALA A 592 -34.92 17.64 10.32
N SER A 593 -33.76 17.41 9.72
CA SER A 593 -33.19 16.08 9.53
C SER A 593 -32.73 15.43 10.84
N ALA A 594 -32.21 16.22 11.78
CA ALA A 594 -31.88 15.73 13.11
C ALA A 594 -33.14 15.33 13.90
N ILE A 595 -34.21 16.15 13.84
CA ILE A 595 -35.50 15.83 14.46
C ILE A 595 -36.09 14.55 13.84
N GLY A 596 -36.17 14.48 12.51
CA GLY A 596 -36.67 13.29 11.82
C GLY A 596 -35.84 12.03 12.07
N GLY A 597 -34.51 12.18 12.11
CA GLY A 597 -33.59 11.10 12.42
C GLY A 597 -33.72 10.58 13.86
N GLY A 598 -33.87 11.48 14.83
CA GLY A 598 -34.08 11.12 16.23
C GLY A 598 -35.43 10.46 16.47
N LEU A 599 -36.52 11.04 15.93
CA LEU A 599 -37.87 10.49 16.07
C LEU A 599 -38.06 9.17 15.31
N SER A 600 -37.26 8.91 14.27
CA SER A 600 -37.31 7.63 13.53
C SER A 600 -36.98 6.40 14.38
N ALA A 601 -36.42 6.59 15.59
CA ALA A 601 -36.17 5.50 16.53
C ALA A 601 -37.45 4.98 17.23
N TRP A 602 -38.64 5.51 16.93
CA TRP A 602 -39.91 5.07 17.50
C TRP A 602 -40.17 3.56 17.33
N ASN A 603 -39.69 2.96 16.23
CA ASN A 603 -39.81 1.54 15.95
C ASN A 603 -38.75 0.67 16.66
N GLN A 604 -38.07 1.20 17.70
CA GLN A 604 -37.09 0.45 18.50
C GLN A 604 -37.60 -0.89 19.03
N PRO A 605 -38.82 -0.99 19.60
CA PRO A 605 -39.32 -2.27 20.08
C PRO A 605 -39.34 -3.36 18.99
N ILE A 606 -39.67 -2.99 17.75
CA ILE A 606 -39.73 -3.92 16.62
C ILE A 606 -38.34 -4.46 16.28
N GLU A 607 -37.32 -3.59 16.28
CA GLU A 607 -35.94 -4.03 16.01
C GLU A 607 -35.36 -4.86 17.16
N VAL A 608 -35.67 -4.53 18.41
CA VAL A 608 -35.20 -5.31 19.56
C VAL A 608 -35.80 -6.72 19.53
N ILE A 609 -37.10 -6.84 19.22
CA ILE A 609 -37.77 -8.13 19.02
C ILE A 609 -37.11 -8.90 17.89
N ARG A 610 -36.89 -8.27 16.73
CA ARG A 610 -36.21 -8.90 15.59
C ARG A 610 -34.82 -9.43 15.97
N VAL A 611 -34.00 -8.60 16.61
CA VAL A 611 -32.63 -8.98 17.01
C VAL A 611 -32.66 -10.15 17.99
N GLU A 612 -33.61 -10.16 18.93
CA GLU A 612 -33.77 -11.27 19.87
C GLU A 612 -34.29 -12.55 19.18
N MET A 613 -35.14 -12.44 18.16
CA MET A 613 -35.56 -13.57 17.32
C MET A 613 -34.38 -14.13 16.50
N GLN A 614 -33.45 -13.28 16.07
CA GLN A 614 -32.26 -13.68 15.28
C GLN A 614 -31.06 -14.10 16.13
N SER A 615 -31.11 -13.82 17.44
CA SER A 615 -30.08 -14.17 18.41
C SER A 615 -29.90 -15.69 18.53
N LYS A 616 -28.67 -16.17 18.70
CA LYS A 616 -28.34 -17.58 19.00
C LYS A 616 -27.87 -17.77 20.45
N LYS A 617 -28.41 -16.96 21.37
CA LYS A 617 -28.13 -17.15 22.81
C LYS A 617 -28.76 -18.45 23.30
N ASP A 618 -27.94 -19.26 23.97
CA ASP A 618 -28.38 -20.39 24.78
C ASP A 618 -28.88 -19.85 26.11
N ASP A 619 -30.20 -19.86 26.28
CA ASP A 619 -30.87 -19.42 27.50
C ASP A 619 -31.97 -20.44 27.82
N PRO A 620 -31.92 -21.11 28.99
CA PRO A 620 -32.90 -22.12 29.40
C PRO A 620 -34.36 -21.61 29.43
N ASN A 621 -34.56 -20.31 29.64
CA ASN A 621 -35.87 -19.68 29.77
C ASN A 621 -36.42 -19.14 28.43
N ARG A 622 -35.65 -19.31 27.35
CA ARG A 622 -36.02 -18.81 26.02
C ARG A 622 -37.03 -19.73 25.32
N PRO A 623 -38.11 -19.19 24.71
CA PRO A 623 -39.04 -19.99 23.93
C PRO A 623 -38.34 -20.76 22.80
N LYS A 624 -38.57 -22.09 22.73
CA LYS A 624 -37.98 -22.96 21.69
C LYS A 624 -38.36 -22.58 20.26
N LYS A 625 -39.51 -21.93 20.07
CA LYS A 625 -39.94 -21.33 18.79
C LYS A 625 -40.24 -19.85 19.01
N MET A 626 -39.37 -18.99 18.49
CA MET A 626 -39.52 -17.54 18.63
C MET A 626 -40.53 -17.00 17.62
N THR A 627 -41.66 -16.49 18.10
CA THR A 627 -42.64 -15.68 17.37
C THR A 627 -42.57 -14.24 17.86
N VAL A 628 -43.10 -13.28 17.09
CA VAL A 628 -43.09 -11.86 17.50
C VAL A 628 -43.75 -11.68 18.88
N GLY A 629 -44.90 -12.32 19.10
CA GLY A 629 -45.67 -12.20 20.34
C GLY A 629 -44.98 -12.83 21.55
N ASN A 630 -44.44 -14.04 21.42
CA ASN A 630 -43.76 -14.68 22.56
C ASN A 630 -42.36 -14.10 22.82
N THR A 631 -41.69 -13.55 21.81
CA THR A 631 -40.41 -12.86 21.96
C THR A 631 -40.61 -11.53 22.68
N PHE A 632 -41.67 -10.79 22.33
CA PHE A 632 -42.08 -9.60 23.05
C PHE A 632 -42.35 -9.91 24.53
N LYS A 633 -43.16 -10.95 24.79
CA LYS A 633 -43.48 -11.40 26.16
C LYS A 633 -42.21 -11.79 26.93
N TYR A 634 -41.31 -12.55 26.32
CA TYR A 634 -40.02 -12.94 26.90
C TYR A 634 -39.14 -11.74 27.27
N ILE A 635 -38.99 -10.76 26.36
CA ILE A 635 -38.18 -9.56 26.62
C ILE A 635 -38.80 -8.73 27.75
N TYR A 636 -40.13 -8.61 27.74
CA TYR A 636 -40.88 -7.87 28.74
C TYR A 636 -40.83 -8.53 30.12
N GLU A 637 -40.99 -9.84 30.21
CA GLU A 637 -40.90 -10.59 31.47
C GLU A 637 -39.47 -10.58 32.04
N THR A 638 -38.45 -10.61 31.17
CA THR A 638 -37.04 -10.65 31.61
C THR A 638 -36.50 -9.27 32.00
N ASN A 639 -36.84 -8.22 31.23
CA ASN A 639 -36.19 -6.91 31.31
C ASN A 639 -37.18 -5.73 31.40
N GLY A 640 -38.49 -6.00 31.48
CA GLY A 640 -39.54 -4.98 31.47
C GLY A 640 -39.59 -4.15 30.19
N VAL A 641 -40.30 -3.02 30.26
CA VAL A 641 -40.38 -2.03 29.16
C VAL A 641 -38.99 -1.52 28.75
N LYS A 642 -38.06 -1.37 29.71
CA LYS A 642 -36.68 -0.94 29.43
C LYS A 642 -35.95 -1.91 28.49
N GLY A 643 -36.27 -3.20 28.54
CA GLY A 643 -35.74 -4.21 27.63
C GLY A 643 -36.08 -3.94 26.15
N LEU A 644 -37.28 -3.45 25.87
CA LEU A 644 -37.75 -3.14 24.50
C LEU A 644 -37.09 -1.91 23.90
N TYR A 645 -36.52 -1.03 24.74
CA TYR A 645 -35.83 0.19 24.33
C TYR A 645 -34.32 0.14 24.61
N ARG A 646 -33.77 -1.03 24.96
CA ARG A 646 -32.33 -1.18 25.14
C ARG A 646 -31.59 -0.78 23.86
N GLY A 647 -30.56 0.06 23.99
CA GLY A 647 -29.80 0.59 22.85
C GLY A 647 -30.52 1.68 22.03
N VAL A 648 -31.62 2.26 22.53
CA VAL A 648 -32.31 3.36 21.81
C VAL A 648 -31.44 4.62 21.69
N ALA A 649 -30.68 4.98 22.72
CA ALA A 649 -29.82 6.17 22.72
C ALA A 649 -28.75 6.15 21.60
N PRO A 650 -27.92 5.09 21.44
CA PRO A 650 -27.00 5.03 20.31
C PRO A 650 -27.71 4.95 18.96
N ARG A 651 -28.93 4.38 18.90
CA ARG A 651 -29.74 4.37 17.68
C ARG A 651 -30.25 5.76 17.30
N ILE A 652 -30.65 6.58 18.27
CA ILE A 652 -31.03 7.98 18.04
C ILE A 652 -29.84 8.74 17.45
N GLY A 653 -28.65 8.63 18.05
CA GLY A 653 -27.45 9.28 17.52
C GLY A 653 -27.11 8.84 16.08
N LEU A 654 -27.20 7.54 15.80
CA LEU A 654 -27.00 7.01 14.45
C LEU A 654 -28.10 7.47 13.48
N GLY A 655 -29.36 7.52 13.92
CA GLY A 655 -30.50 7.96 13.14
C GLY A 655 -30.40 9.44 12.75
N VAL A 656 -30.03 10.30 13.71
CA VAL A 656 -29.73 11.72 13.48
C VAL A 656 -28.65 11.87 12.42
N TRP A 657 -27.49 11.22 12.62
CA TRP A 657 -26.36 11.32 11.69
C TRP A 657 -26.74 10.87 10.27
N GLN A 658 -27.33 9.68 10.15
CA GLN A 658 -27.70 9.12 8.84
C GLN A 658 -28.71 9.99 8.10
N THR A 659 -29.64 10.62 8.83
CA THR A 659 -30.70 11.45 8.23
C THR A 659 -30.15 12.80 7.83
N VAL A 660 -29.25 13.41 8.62
CA VAL A 660 -28.54 14.63 8.21
C VAL A 660 -27.72 14.38 6.94
N CYS A 661 -27.00 13.26 6.85
CA CYS A 661 -26.21 12.93 5.66
C CYS A 661 -27.05 12.60 4.44
N MET A 662 -28.10 11.79 4.58
CA MET A 662 -28.86 11.29 3.43
C MET A 662 -30.06 12.15 3.08
N VAL A 663 -30.53 13.03 3.95
CA VAL A 663 -31.70 13.90 3.67
C VAL A 663 -31.23 15.35 3.51
N ALA A 664 -30.71 15.98 4.57
CA ALA A 664 -30.27 17.37 4.48
C ALA A 664 -29.15 17.58 3.45
N MET A 665 -28.06 16.82 3.55
CA MET A 665 -26.93 16.97 2.61
C MET A 665 -27.28 16.46 1.20
N GLY A 666 -28.15 15.45 1.08
CA GLY A 666 -28.68 15.00 -0.21
C GLY A 666 -29.48 16.09 -0.92
N ASP A 667 -30.40 16.75 -0.21
CA ASP A 667 -31.20 17.86 -0.74
C ASP A 667 -30.35 19.09 -1.06
N MET A 668 -29.30 19.35 -0.28
CA MET A 668 -28.33 20.42 -0.54
C MET A 668 -27.51 20.12 -1.80
N ALA A 669 -27.00 18.90 -1.93
CA ALA A 669 -26.27 18.46 -3.12
C ALA A 669 -27.15 18.55 -4.38
N LYS A 670 -28.42 18.15 -4.28
CA LYS A 670 -29.40 18.32 -5.35
C LYS A 670 -29.57 19.78 -5.75
N THR A 671 -29.78 20.67 -4.77
CA THR A 671 -29.94 22.12 -5.02
C THR A 671 -28.69 22.72 -5.67
N TYR A 672 -27.50 22.26 -5.27
CA TYR A 672 -26.24 22.68 -5.85
C TYR A 672 -26.07 22.22 -7.30
N VAL A 673 -26.45 20.97 -7.61
CA VAL A 673 -26.46 20.45 -8.99
C VAL A 673 -27.45 21.22 -9.87
N GLU A 674 -28.64 21.56 -9.37
CA GLU A 674 -29.62 22.41 -10.08
C GLU A 674 -29.02 23.78 -10.44
N GLN A 675 -28.27 24.39 -9.52
CA GLN A 675 -27.63 25.68 -9.74
C GLN A 675 -26.49 25.61 -10.77
N LEU A 676 -25.73 24.50 -10.78
CA LEU A 676 -24.61 24.30 -11.70
C LEU A 676 -25.06 23.96 -13.12
N THR A 677 -26.12 23.18 -13.26
CA THR A 677 -26.56 22.64 -14.55
C THR A 677 -27.65 23.49 -15.21
N GLY A 678 -28.36 24.33 -14.44
CA GLY A 678 -29.53 25.07 -14.93
C GLY A 678 -30.77 24.17 -15.13
N GLU A 679 -30.63 22.86 -14.95
CA GLU A 679 -31.71 21.89 -15.03
C GLU A 679 -32.37 21.75 -13.67
N LYS A 680 -33.71 21.80 -13.62
CA LYS A 680 -34.42 21.38 -12.42
C LYS A 680 -34.20 19.89 -12.28
N VAL A 681 -33.65 19.43 -11.16
CA VAL A 681 -33.49 18.01 -10.83
C VAL A 681 -34.87 17.49 -10.40
N THR A 682 -35.82 17.54 -11.31
CA THR A 682 -36.99 16.69 -11.29
C THR A 682 -36.58 15.46 -12.06
N ALA A 683 -36.34 14.38 -11.34
CA ALA A 683 -36.71 13.02 -11.73
C ALA A 683 -37.47 12.91 -13.07
N LYS A 684 -36.72 13.06 -14.15
CA LYS A 684 -37.01 12.90 -15.57
C LYS A 684 -35.60 12.89 -16.15
N HIS A 685 -35.28 11.84 -16.88
CA HIS A 685 -34.13 11.87 -17.78
C HIS A 685 -34.07 13.19 -18.56
#